data_AF-A0AAU9D8I6-F1
#
_entry.id   AF-A0AAU9D8I6-F1
#
_cell.length_a   1.000
_cell.length_b   1.000
_cell.length_c   1.000
_cell.angle_alpha   90.00
_cell.angle_beta   90.00
_cell.angle_gamma   90.00
#
_symmetry.space_group_name_H-M   'P 1'
#
loop_
_entity.id
_entity.type
_entity.pdbx_description
1 polymer ?
#
loop_
_entity_poly.entity_id
_entity_poly.type
_entity_poly.pdbx_seq_one_letter_code
_entity_poly.pdbx_strand_id
1 'polypeptide(L)'
;MSKKVTKRRLKKNSVNIIDLSLSNVDRSYKGIKEWRRAIESATSVTNPIRRSLYDLYEEITLDLHLTAVLEKRRNKVVNQPIHFFSADGKENDEIKKLIETEAFEDMLKDILDSRFQGHSLLWFDAVADGKINYQLIDRRHVRPETGQVVKYIYDDKGIDYTRPPYSNYCLTAGKTKDLGLLSKAAVAVIYKKGDVADWALFAQIFGMPFREYIYDDPSTKAQLEQVAKEQESASYIVRPRNSEFNVHDTGSKTGSSGLYKDLAQFCDDQMSKLILLNTMTTDAQGGNYKGEVHAQSEQEVAEADKRFILRILNEKFRTVLANFGYAVEGGTFAYDDKVKMSPKEQLEFDIKFNRIAPLDEDYWYETYNRPKPKKKPETQKETEKAKPEEKNLNDTSGKLTLSAPETPNATTPSQSSAPSLDPNPSPSQGSGLVTTPTVRLQPDTPARQTGFLSEVLQTLKNIFQKTELNDQIETLYGHTCHPPINLADTPALFDTSQIIEDALADVYAGGAPENISPALWKLTFDRLNEAVSEGLAQAGYDLADEAFEQALSDNNAVFSAFKAHQQQKELAALLRDQNGKLKSFSAFKRDTADVIGKYNKKWLRTEYNTAVSRARSAAQWKGFQAWKKTNLRWTPSRSAFPEAVHKSFWNTVLPMDDAFWKNHFPGNRWNCKCDWEATDAEATERPKILKEHKPDKGLEGNPGQTLTLFSEKHPYVTNTKKKDRPAITKQAKDLQNNNNQ
;
A
#
# COMPACT_ATOMS: atom_id res chain seq x y z
N MET A 1 -16.51 24.12 -65.74
CA MET A 1 -17.30 24.80 -64.69
C MET A 1 -16.70 24.44 -63.33
N SER A 2 -16.23 25.41 -62.54
CA SER A 2 -15.63 25.11 -61.22
C SER A 2 -16.68 25.12 -60.12
N LYS A 3 -16.86 24.00 -59.41
CA LYS A 3 -17.76 23.91 -58.25
C LYS A 3 -17.10 24.61 -57.06
N LYS A 4 -17.51 25.85 -56.77
CA LYS A 4 -17.14 26.54 -55.52
C LYS A 4 -17.65 25.74 -54.32
N VAL A 5 -16.74 25.02 -53.65
CA VAL A 5 -17.01 24.43 -52.33
C VAL A 5 -17.34 25.58 -51.39
N THR A 6 -18.62 25.67 -51.02
CA THR A 6 -19.12 26.80 -50.23
C THR A 6 -18.76 26.56 -48.78
N LYS A 7 -17.73 27.25 -48.26
CA LYS A 7 -17.38 27.21 -46.82
C LYS A 7 -18.65 27.50 -46.00
N ARG A 8 -19.17 26.47 -45.33
CA ARG A 8 -20.45 26.49 -44.63
C ARG A 8 -20.30 27.33 -43.36
N ARG A 9 -20.50 28.65 -43.48
CA ARG A 9 -20.36 29.63 -42.39
C ARG A 9 -20.98 29.08 -41.11
N LEU A 10 -20.15 28.77 -40.12
CA LEU A 10 -20.56 28.19 -38.84
C LEU A 10 -21.63 29.11 -38.23
N LYS A 11 -22.86 28.59 -38.06
CA LYS A 11 -23.90 29.32 -37.35
C LYS A 11 -23.46 29.43 -35.89
N LYS A 12 -23.48 30.65 -35.34
CA LYS A 12 -23.12 30.95 -33.95
C LYS A 12 -24.24 30.51 -32.99
N ASN A 13 -24.58 29.22 -33.01
CA ASN A 13 -25.42 28.58 -32.02
C ASN A 13 -24.56 28.34 -30.78
N SER A 14 -24.60 29.24 -29.81
CA SER A 14 -23.87 29.12 -28.53
C SER A 14 -24.50 28.06 -27.63
N VAL A 15 -24.14 26.80 -27.87
CA VAL A 15 -24.58 25.62 -27.10
C VAL A 15 -23.72 25.50 -25.83
N ASN A 16 -23.72 26.53 -24.98
CA ASN A 16 -22.81 26.59 -23.84
C ASN A 16 -23.16 25.55 -22.75
N ILE A 17 -22.24 24.62 -22.48
CA ILE A 17 -22.16 23.88 -21.20
C ILE A 17 -21.39 24.69 -20.14
N ILE A 18 -20.58 25.68 -20.54
CA ILE A 18 -19.62 26.43 -19.70
C ILE A 18 -20.29 27.38 -18.67
N ASP A 19 -21.62 27.53 -18.67
CA ASP A 19 -22.36 28.30 -17.65
C ASP A 19 -22.44 27.55 -16.30
N LEU A 20 -21.27 27.34 -15.69
CA LEU A 20 -21.04 26.58 -14.45
C LEU A 20 -20.79 27.51 -13.27
N SER A 21 -21.41 27.19 -12.13
CA SER A 21 -21.17 27.90 -10.87
C SER A 21 -19.95 27.30 -10.15
N LEU A 22 -18.76 27.71 -10.56
CA LEU A 22 -17.50 27.30 -9.94
C LEU A 22 -17.46 27.66 -8.45
N SER A 23 -16.87 26.78 -7.64
CA SER A 23 -16.59 27.03 -6.22
C SER A 23 -15.10 26.93 -5.93
N ASN A 24 -14.66 27.58 -4.84
CA ASN A 24 -13.32 27.36 -4.30
C ASN A 24 -13.07 25.86 -4.05
N VAL A 25 -11.80 25.45 -4.15
CA VAL A 25 -11.34 24.12 -3.73
C VAL A 25 -11.36 24.07 -2.20
N ASP A 26 -11.89 22.98 -1.64
CA ASP A 26 -11.88 22.76 -0.19
C ASP A 26 -10.48 22.34 0.30
N ARG A 27 -9.64 23.33 0.64
CA ARG A 27 -8.29 23.14 1.21
C ARG A 27 -8.26 22.91 2.73
N SER A 28 -9.37 22.50 3.36
CA SER A 28 -9.33 22.00 4.74
C SER A 28 -8.54 20.69 4.84
N TYR A 29 -7.91 20.41 5.99
CA TYR A 29 -7.09 19.22 6.21
C TYR A 29 -7.82 17.91 5.81
N LYS A 30 -7.12 17.02 5.09
CA LYS A 30 -7.65 15.73 4.62
C LYS A 30 -6.90 14.57 5.27
N GLY A 31 -7.56 13.83 6.16
CA GLY A 31 -7.02 12.58 6.72
C GLY A 31 -7.46 11.34 5.93
N ILE A 32 -7.04 10.16 6.41
CA ILE A 32 -7.47 8.84 5.87
C ILE A 32 -9.00 8.67 5.92
N LYS A 33 -9.67 9.33 6.86
CA LYS A 33 -11.14 9.36 6.98
C LYS A 33 -11.79 10.12 5.82
N GLU A 34 -11.23 11.26 5.44
CA GLU A 34 -11.71 12.12 4.35
C GLU A 34 -11.41 11.48 2.99
N TRP A 35 -10.24 10.85 2.83
CA TRP A 35 -9.93 9.99 1.70
C TRP A 35 -10.96 8.86 1.55
N ARG A 36 -11.21 8.07 2.60
CA ARG A 36 -12.15 6.95 2.54
C ARG A 36 -13.57 7.41 2.16
N ARG A 37 -14.05 8.51 2.76
CA ARG A 37 -15.32 9.17 2.42
C ARG A 37 -15.38 9.62 0.96
N ALA A 38 -14.29 10.18 0.42
CA ALA A 38 -14.23 10.60 -0.98
C ALA A 38 -14.32 9.41 -1.95
N ILE A 39 -13.66 8.29 -1.63
CA ILE A 39 -13.78 7.04 -2.39
C ILE A 39 -15.20 6.47 -2.30
N GLU A 40 -15.79 6.39 -1.10
CA GLU A 40 -17.17 5.91 -0.88
C GLU A 40 -18.19 6.75 -1.66
N SER A 41 -18.08 8.08 -1.61
CA SER A 41 -18.92 9.02 -2.36
C SER A 41 -18.77 8.86 -3.88
N ALA A 42 -17.54 8.72 -4.37
CA ALA A 42 -17.25 8.55 -5.80
C ALA A 42 -17.62 7.17 -6.36
N THR A 43 -17.71 6.15 -5.52
CA THR A 43 -18.06 4.76 -5.92
C THR A 43 -19.50 4.36 -5.61
N SER A 44 -20.29 5.29 -5.03
CA SER A 44 -21.71 5.14 -4.76
C SER A 44 -22.48 4.63 -6.00
N VAL A 45 -23.14 3.47 -5.83
CA VAL A 45 -23.85 2.77 -6.92
C VAL A 45 -25.11 3.54 -7.36
N THR A 46 -25.69 4.35 -6.46
CA THR A 46 -26.97 5.04 -6.65
C THR A 46 -26.83 6.53 -6.96
N ASN A 47 -25.80 7.22 -6.45
CA ASN A 47 -25.48 8.61 -6.76
C ASN A 47 -23.97 8.86 -6.60
N PRO A 48 -23.14 8.64 -7.64
CA PRO A 48 -21.70 8.82 -7.58
C PRO A 48 -21.34 10.32 -7.61
N ILE A 49 -20.91 10.86 -6.46
CA ILE A 49 -20.54 12.27 -6.31
C ILE A 49 -19.03 12.36 -6.09
N ARG A 50 -18.33 12.94 -7.07
CA ARG A 50 -16.86 13.02 -7.12
C ARG A 50 -16.27 14.31 -6.55
N ARG A 51 -17.09 15.26 -6.04
CA ARG A 51 -16.62 16.57 -5.54
C ARG A 51 -15.43 16.44 -4.57
N SER A 52 -15.63 15.71 -3.46
CA SER A 52 -14.61 15.51 -2.44
C SER A 52 -13.41 14.66 -2.89
N LEU A 53 -13.52 13.95 -4.01
CA LEU A 53 -12.40 13.23 -4.62
C LEU A 53 -11.47 14.21 -5.37
N TYR A 54 -12.05 15.11 -6.16
CA TYR A 54 -11.27 16.14 -6.85
C TYR A 54 -10.75 17.23 -5.91
N ASP A 55 -11.54 17.66 -4.90
CA ASP A 55 -11.03 18.56 -3.85
C ASP A 55 -9.88 17.92 -3.04
N LEU A 56 -9.82 16.58 -2.93
CA LEU A 56 -8.68 15.86 -2.35
C LEU A 56 -7.49 15.81 -3.31
N TYR A 57 -7.72 15.62 -4.61
CA TYR A 57 -6.66 15.57 -5.62
C TYR A 57 -5.88 16.88 -5.67
N GLU A 58 -6.59 18.02 -5.66
CA GLU A 58 -6.03 19.38 -5.61
C GLU A 58 -5.23 19.70 -4.32
N GLU A 59 -5.34 18.87 -3.28
CA GLU A 59 -4.63 19.02 -2.00
C GLU A 59 -3.42 18.07 -1.89
N ILE A 60 -3.47 16.90 -2.53
CA ILE A 60 -2.32 15.98 -2.57
C ILE A 60 -1.31 16.34 -3.66
N THR A 61 -1.73 16.97 -4.76
CA THR A 61 -0.83 17.52 -5.80
C THR A 61 -0.05 18.75 -5.33
N LEU A 62 -0.20 19.17 -4.07
CA LEU A 62 0.72 20.10 -3.40
C LEU A 62 1.97 19.41 -2.84
N ASP A 63 2.06 18.07 -2.84
CA ASP A 63 3.29 17.37 -2.50
C ASP A 63 4.34 17.50 -3.61
N LEU A 64 5.55 17.90 -3.23
CA LEU A 64 6.64 18.20 -4.15
C LEU A 64 7.09 16.98 -4.96
N HIS A 65 7.11 15.80 -4.34
CA HIS A 65 7.56 14.56 -4.98
C HIS A 65 6.50 14.02 -5.94
N LEU A 66 5.24 13.97 -5.50
CA LEU A 66 4.12 13.60 -6.36
C LEU A 66 4.03 14.51 -7.59
N THR A 67 4.21 15.81 -7.41
CA THR A 67 4.30 16.78 -8.52
C THR A 67 5.44 16.42 -9.47
N ALA A 68 6.65 16.18 -8.95
CA ALA A 68 7.81 15.85 -9.77
C ALA A 68 7.63 14.57 -10.60
N VAL A 69 7.08 13.49 -10.04
CA VAL A 69 6.87 12.23 -10.80
C VAL A 69 5.70 12.33 -11.79
N LEU A 70 4.67 13.12 -11.51
CA LEU A 70 3.60 13.43 -12.47
C LEU A 70 4.13 14.24 -13.65
N GLU A 71 4.88 15.32 -13.38
CA GLU A 71 5.50 16.14 -14.43
C GLU A 71 6.51 15.36 -15.26
N LYS A 72 7.39 14.57 -14.63
CA LYS A 72 8.33 13.69 -15.33
C LYS A 72 7.61 12.75 -16.30
N ARG A 73 6.45 12.21 -15.91
CA ARG A 73 5.62 11.35 -16.77
C ARG A 73 4.90 12.12 -17.88
N ARG A 74 4.31 13.29 -17.59
CA ARG A 74 3.68 14.17 -18.60
C ARG A 74 4.69 14.56 -19.68
N ASN A 75 5.81 15.14 -19.27
CA ASN A 75 6.83 15.68 -20.17
C ASN A 75 7.51 14.60 -21.03
N LYS A 76 7.65 13.36 -20.53
CA LYS A 76 8.12 12.20 -21.33
C LYS A 76 7.24 11.88 -22.54
N VAL A 77 5.95 12.23 -22.50
CA VAL A 77 4.95 11.94 -23.54
C VAL A 77 4.58 13.19 -24.36
N VAL A 78 4.56 14.36 -23.72
CA VAL A 78 4.25 15.66 -24.35
C VAL A 78 5.41 16.18 -25.19
N ASN A 79 6.66 16.01 -24.74
CA ASN A 79 7.87 16.43 -25.48
C ASN A 79 8.23 15.49 -26.65
N GLN A 80 7.23 14.79 -27.22
CA GLN A 80 7.35 13.86 -28.33
C GLN A 80 6.51 14.42 -29.48
N PRO A 81 7.11 14.75 -30.65
CA PRO A 81 6.37 15.41 -31.72
C PRO A 81 5.26 14.50 -32.26
N ILE A 82 4.05 15.05 -32.34
CA ILE A 82 2.87 14.46 -32.97
C ILE A 82 2.69 15.14 -34.33
N HIS A 83 2.34 14.35 -35.34
CA HIS A 83 1.97 14.83 -36.67
C HIS A 83 0.58 14.31 -37.05
N PHE A 84 -0.13 15.06 -37.91
CA PHE A 84 -1.33 14.57 -38.58
C PHE A 84 -1.06 14.33 -40.06
N PHE A 85 -1.08 13.07 -40.46
CA PHE A 85 -0.91 12.65 -41.84
C PHE A 85 -2.29 12.52 -42.50
N SER A 86 -2.46 13.14 -43.66
CA SER A 86 -3.66 13.04 -44.50
C SER A 86 -3.74 11.69 -45.20
N ALA A 87 -4.87 11.39 -45.86
CA ALA A 87 -5.08 10.12 -46.57
C ALA A 87 -4.06 9.82 -47.69
N ASP A 88 -3.35 10.83 -48.18
CA ASP A 88 -2.28 10.73 -49.18
C ASP A 88 -0.86 10.71 -48.55
N GLY A 89 -0.77 10.55 -47.23
CA GLY A 89 0.48 10.50 -46.47
C GLY A 89 1.13 11.86 -46.19
N LYS A 90 0.56 12.98 -46.62
CA LYS A 90 1.13 14.31 -46.39
C LYS A 90 0.69 14.92 -45.07
N GLU A 91 1.59 15.64 -44.41
CA GLU A 91 1.27 16.45 -43.23
C GLU A 91 0.26 17.56 -43.60
N ASN A 92 -0.73 17.81 -42.73
CA ASN A 92 -1.76 18.82 -42.97
C ASN A 92 -1.40 20.18 -42.33
N ASP A 93 -1.12 21.20 -43.15
CA ASP A 93 -0.72 22.55 -42.69
C ASP A 93 -1.71 23.28 -41.77
N GLU A 94 -3.02 23.00 -41.85
CA GLU A 94 -4.02 23.63 -40.97
C GLU A 94 -4.06 22.93 -39.60
N ILE A 95 -3.84 21.61 -39.56
CA ILE A 95 -3.82 20.82 -38.32
C ILE A 95 -2.45 20.92 -37.64
N LYS A 96 -1.36 21.04 -38.40
CA LYS A 96 -0.01 21.31 -37.88
C LYS A 96 0.02 22.59 -37.03
N LYS A 97 -0.55 23.69 -37.56
CA LYS A 97 -0.71 24.98 -36.85
C LYS A 97 -1.65 24.93 -35.64
N LEU A 98 -2.40 23.84 -35.46
CA LEU A 98 -3.15 23.55 -34.24
C LEU A 98 -2.29 22.76 -33.25
N ILE A 99 -1.55 21.75 -33.73
CA ILE A 99 -0.61 20.94 -32.93
C ILE A 99 0.47 21.84 -32.29
N GLU A 100 0.96 22.83 -33.03
CA GLU A 100 1.98 23.81 -32.60
C GLU A 100 1.45 24.86 -31.58
N THR A 101 0.28 24.64 -30.95
CA THR A 101 -0.29 25.57 -29.95
C THR A 101 -0.20 25.02 -28.52
N GLU A 102 0.05 25.91 -27.56
CA GLU A 102 -0.09 25.68 -26.11
C GLU A 102 -1.44 25.02 -25.76
N ALA A 103 -2.53 25.46 -26.40
CA ALA A 103 -3.86 24.87 -26.22
C ALA A 103 -3.93 23.39 -26.65
N PHE A 104 -3.19 22.96 -27.69
CA PHE A 104 -3.10 21.55 -28.03
C PHE A 104 -2.20 20.79 -27.05
N GLU A 105 -1.08 21.38 -26.61
CA GLU A 105 -0.20 20.79 -25.60
C GLU A 105 -0.94 20.51 -24.28
N ASP A 106 -1.70 21.48 -23.77
CA ASP A 106 -2.49 21.32 -22.56
C ASP A 106 -3.66 20.34 -22.76
N MET A 107 -4.27 20.30 -23.95
CA MET A 107 -5.26 19.27 -24.29
C MET A 107 -4.65 17.86 -24.21
N LEU A 108 -3.38 17.66 -24.59
CA LEU A 108 -2.68 16.39 -24.39
C LEU A 108 -2.45 16.10 -22.90
N LYS A 109 -2.06 17.11 -22.11
CA LYS A 109 -1.91 16.98 -20.64
C LYS A 109 -3.23 16.55 -20.01
N ASP A 110 -4.36 17.20 -20.35
CA ASP A 110 -5.68 16.87 -19.79
C ASP A 110 -6.24 15.52 -20.25
N ILE A 111 -5.91 15.08 -21.47
CA ILE A 111 -6.20 13.72 -21.93
C ILE A 111 -5.39 12.73 -21.08
N LEU A 112 -4.09 12.93 -20.90
CA LEU A 112 -3.23 12.06 -20.09
C LEU A 112 -3.64 12.05 -18.61
N ASP A 113 -4.01 13.21 -18.06
CA ASP A 113 -4.46 13.40 -16.68
C ASP A 113 -5.73 12.61 -16.36
N SER A 114 -6.53 12.21 -17.36
CA SER A 114 -7.62 11.26 -17.12
C SER A 114 -7.14 9.89 -16.59
N ARG A 115 -5.85 9.55 -16.71
CA ARG A 115 -5.24 8.37 -16.05
C ARG A 115 -4.91 8.63 -14.58
N PHE A 116 -4.58 9.87 -14.21
CA PHE A 116 -4.29 10.27 -12.83
C PHE A 116 -5.57 10.60 -12.06
N GLN A 117 -6.53 11.26 -12.72
CA GLN A 117 -7.79 11.78 -12.16
C GLN A 117 -9.05 10.96 -12.56
N GLY A 118 -8.88 9.86 -13.30
CA GLY A 118 -9.91 8.88 -13.66
C GLY A 118 -10.76 9.24 -14.88
N HIS A 119 -11.09 10.53 -15.03
CA HIS A 119 -11.86 11.05 -16.16
C HIS A 119 -11.50 12.51 -16.47
N SER A 120 -11.59 12.89 -17.75
CA SER A 120 -11.58 14.28 -18.21
C SER A 120 -12.68 14.48 -19.25
N LEU A 121 -13.43 15.58 -19.14
CA LEU A 121 -14.36 16.04 -20.17
C LEU A 121 -13.82 17.36 -20.73
N LEU A 122 -13.47 17.33 -22.01
CA LEU A 122 -12.95 18.48 -22.74
C LEU A 122 -14.07 19.00 -23.64
N TRP A 123 -14.38 20.28 -23.54
CA TRP A 123 -15.34 21.00 -24.39
C TRP A 123 -14.59 21.78 -25.47
N PHE A 124 -15.23 22.01 -26.62
CA PHE A 124 -14.65 22.73 -27.76
C PHE A 124 -15.62 23.75 -28.34
N ASP A 125 -15.12 24.93 -28.65
CA ASP A 125 -15.86 26.04 -29.25
C ASP A 125 -15.20 26.59 -30.51
N ALA A 126 -15.99 27.26 -31.35
CA ALA A 126 -15.48 28.00 -32.51
C ALA A 126 -15.13 29.44 -32.09
N VAL A 127 -13.84 29.79 -32.17
CA VAL A 127 -13.37 31.17 -32.07
C VAL A 127 -13.90 31.98 -33.26
N ALA A 128 -14.02 33.30 -33.11
CA ALA A 128 -14.50 34.21 -34.15
C ALA A 128 -13.73 34.06 -35.50
N ASP A 129 -12.45 33.70 -35.43
CA ASP A 129 -11.55 33.52 -36.58
C ASP A 129 -11.70 32.14 -37.26
N GLY A 130 -12.59 31.27 -36.77
CA GLY A 130 -12.81 29.93 -37.30
C GLY A 130 -11.80 28.86 -36.82
N LYS A 131 -10.93 29.20 -35.88
CA LYS A 131 -10.11 28.22 -35.15
C LYS A 131 -10.95 27.50 -34.08
N ILE A 132 -10.64 26.24 -33.82
CA ILE A 132 -11.12 25.53 -32.63
C ILE A 132 -10.40 26.04 -31.38
N ASN A 133 -11.13 26.24 -30.29
CA ASN A 133 -10.60 26.38 -28.94
C ASN A 133 -11.07 25.18 -28.10
N TYR A 134 -10.32 24.81 -27.06
CA TYR A 134 -10.75 23.82 -26.07
C TYR A 134 -10.86 24.43 -24.67
N GLN A 135 -11.61 23.77 -23.80
CA GLN A 135 -11.64 24.05 -22.36
C GLN A 135 -11.89 22.74 -21.59
N LEU A 136 -11.15 22.50 -20.50
CA LEU A 136 -11.51 21.47 -19.54
C LEU A 136 -12.77 21.89 -18.76
N ILE A 137 -13.76 21.00 -18.72
CA ILE A 137 -14.88 21.13 -17.78
C ILE A 137 -14.41 20.68 -16.39
N ASP A 138 -14.59 21.53 -15.37
CA ASP A 138 -14.24 21.22 -13.97
C ASP A 138 -14.80 19.85 -13.58
N ARG A 139 -13.90 18.92 -13.24
CA ARG A 139 -14.21 17.51 -13.00
C ARG A 139 -15.23 17.32 -11.86
N ARG A 140 -15.37 18.30 -10.95
CA ARG A 140 -16.39 18.32 -9.87
C ARG A 140 -17.82 18.48 -10.40
N HIS A 141 -17.97 19.11 -11.57
CA HIS A 141 -19.26 19.29 -12.27
C HIS A 141 -19.63 18.12 -13.19
N VAL A 142 -18.71 17.20 -13.48
CA VAL A 142 -18.98 16.05 -14.36
C VAL A 142 -19.57 14.88 -13.56
N ARG A 143 -20.46 14.10 -14.18
CA ARG A 143 -20.97 12.80 -13.73
C ARG A 143 -20.73 11.76 -14.83
N PRO A 144 -19.51 11.18 -14.91
CA PRO A 144 -19.13 10.30 -16.03
C PRO A 144 -20.00 9.04 -16.18
N GLU A 145 -20.58 8.56 -15.07
CA GLU A 145 -21.42 7.36 -15.03
C GLU A 145 -22.82 7.59 -15.65
N THR A 146 -23.36 8.81 -15.59
CA THR A 146 -24.66 9.17 -16.18
C THR A 146 -24.54 10.00 -17.45
N GLY A 147 -23.33 10.48 -17.80
CA GLY A 147 -23.09 11.30 -18.99
C GLY A 147 -23.56 12.75 -18.83
N GLN A 148 -23.54 13.30 -17.61
CA GLN A 148 -24.08 14.63 -17.31
C GLN A 148 -23.03 15.64 -16.82
N VAL A 149 -23.28 16.93 -17.08
CA VAL A 149 -22.60 18.07 -16.43
C VAL A 149 -23.63 18.89 -15.64
N VAL A 150 -23.37 19.10 -14.34
CA VAL A 150 -24.25 19.86 -13.42
C VAL A 150 -23.83 21.32 -13.34
N LYS A 151 -24.80 22.26 -13.21
CA LYS A 151 -24.47 23.69 -13.15
C LYS A 151 -23.86 24.06 -11.81
N TYR A 152 -24.43 23.57 -10.72
CA TYR A 152 -23.89 23.65 -9.37
C TYR A 152 -23.37 22.28 -8.96
N ILE A 153 -22.26 22.23 -8.23
CA ILE A 153 -21.61 20.97 -7.79
C ILE A 153 -22.52 20.04 -6.96
N TYR A 154 -23.63 20.58 -6.44
CA TYR A 154 -24.63 19.91 -5.60
C TYR A 154 -25.92 19.50 -6.35
N ASP A 155 -26.08 19.80 -7.66
CA ASP A 155 -27.28 19.36 -8.38
C ASP A 155 -27.28 17.84 -8.58
N ASP A 156 -28.45 17.20 -8.43
CA ASP A 156 -28.68 15.79 -8.77
C ASP A 156 -28.90 15.55 -10.28
N LYS A 157 -29.08 16.63 -11.08
CA LYS A 157 -29.40 16.55 -12.51
C LYS A 157 -28.64 17.58 -13.31
N GLY A 158 -27.98 17.14 -14.38
CA GLY A 158 -27.20 17.97 -15.29
C GLY A 158 -27.58 17.79 -16.75
N ILE A 159 -26.97 18.59 -17.62
CA ILE A 159 -27.05 18.51 -19.08
C ILE A 159 -26.41 17.20 -19.53
N ASP A 160 -27.15 16.36 -20.27
CA ASP A 160 -26.61 15.16 -20.91
C ASP A 160 -25.71 15.55 -22.10
N TYR A 161 -24.40 15.43 -21.91
CA TYR A 161 -23.41 15.78 -22.93
C TYR A 161 -23.18 14.65 -23.96
N THR A 162 -23.75 13.46 -23.72
CA THR A 162 -23.55 12.29 -24.60
C THR A 162 -24.43 12.33 -25.85
N ARG A 163 -25.37 13.28 -25.95
CA ARG A 163 -26.32 13.42 -27.05
C ARG A 163 -26.08 14.68 -27.89
N PRO A 164 -26.46 14.69 -29.18
CA PRO A 164 -26.52 15.91 -29.96
C PRO A 164 -27.50 16.93 -29.34
N PRO A 165 -27.20 18.24 -29.38
CA PRO A 165 -26.06 18.85 -30.06
C PRO A 165 -24.72 18.72 -29.30
N TYR A 166 -24.73 18.54 -27.98
CA TYR A 166 -23.56 18.62 -27.11
C TYR A 166 -22.45 17.63 -27.47
N SER A 167 -22.81 16.39 -27.83
CA SER A 167 -21.87 15.33 -28.21
C SER A 167 -20.93 15.67 -29.37
N ASN A 168 -21.29 16.67 -30.18
CA ASN A 168 -20.52 17.10 -31.34
C ASN A 168 -19.34 18.02 -30.95
N TYR A 169 -19.38 18.56 -29.73
CA TYR A 169 -18.52 19.62 -29.22
C TYR A 169 -17.73 19.19 -27.97
N CYS A 170 -17.73 17.90 -27.62
CA CYS A 170 -17.03 17.40 -26.45
C CYS A 170 -16.23 16.11 -26.71
N LEU A 171 -15.15 15.93 -25.96
CA LEU A 171 -14.32 14.72 -25.93
C LEU A 171 -14.19 14.21 -24.49
N THR A 172 -14.32 12.89 -24.33
CA THR A 172 -14.10 12.21 -23.04
C THR A 172 -12.79 11.42 -23.05
N ALA A 173 -12.00 11.59 -22.01
CA ALA A 173 -10.81 10.77 -21.73
C ALA A 173 -10.98 10.02 -20.40
N GLY A 174 -10.32 8.87 -20.26
CA GLY A 174 -10.47 7.98 -19.10
C GLY A 174 -11.73 7.11 -19.16
N LYS A 175 -11.97 6.30 -18.11
CA LYS A 175 -13.13 5.37 -18.01
C LYS A 175 -14.15 5.93 -17.03
N THR A 176 -15.43 5.75 -17.33
CA THR A 176 -16.53 6.36 -16.54
C THR A 176 -16.53 5.97 -15.07
N LYS A 177 -16.10 4.75 -14.69
CA LYS A 177 -16.01 4.28 -13.29
C LYS A 177 -14.59 4.23 -12.72
N ASP A 178 -13.60 4.80 -13.41
CA ASP A 178 -12.24 4.87 -12.89
C ASP A 178 -12.06 6.15 -12.06
N LEU A 179 -11.29 6.04 -10.98
CA LEU A 179 -10.95 7.15 -10.09
C LEU A 179 -9.56 7.72 -10.43
N GLY A 180 -8.74 6.97 -11.18
CA GLY A 180 -7.36 7.34 -11.53
C GLY A 180 -6.35 7.06 -10.42
N LEU A 181 -5.06 7.15 -10.76
CA LEU A 181 -3.95 6.81 -9.86
C LEU A 181 -3.89 7.68 -8.58
N LEU A 182 -4.37 8.93 -8.62
CA LEU A 182 -4.38 9.83 -7.46
C LEU A 182 -5.20 9.29 -6.28
N SER A 183 -6.26 8.50 -6.55
CA SER A 183 -7.04 7.79 -5.51
C SER A 183 -6.17 6.89 -4.62
N LYS A 184 -5.04 6.41 -5.12
CA LYS A 184 -4.10 5.53 -4.42
C LYS A 184 -2.90 6.31 -3.88
N ALA A 185 -2.40 7.30 -4.63
CA ALA A 185 -1.31 8.18 -4.20
C ALA A 185 -1.66 8.96 -2.94
N ALA A 186 -2.95 9.35 -2.78
CA ALA A 186 -3.46 10.10 -1.64
C ALA A 186 -3.03 9.53 -0.28
N VAL A 187 -3.03 8.20 -0.12
CA VAL A 187 -2.69 7.55 1.15
C VAL A 187 -1.22 7.80 1.53
N ALA A 188 -0.30 7.75 0.56
CA ALA A 188 1.12 8.03 0.79
C ALA A 188 1.35 9.52 1.13
N VAL A 189 0.69 10.44 0.41
CA VAL A 189 0.78 11.89 0.70
C VAL A 189 0.22 12.23 2.08
N ILE A 190 -0.91 11.62 2.48
CA ILE A 190 -1.53 11.89 3.79
C ILE A 190 -0.61 11.45 4.93
N TYR A 191 -0.02 10.25 4.85
CA TYR A 191 0.93 9.80 5.87
C TYR A 191 2.20 10.64 5.88
N LYS A 192 2.79 10.93 4.71
CA LYS A 192 3.99 11.79 4.59
C LYS A 192 3.77 13.20 5.13
N LYS A 193 2.62 13.84 4.84
CA LYS A 193 2.28 15.17 5.37
C LYS A 193 2.15 15.18 6.90
N GLY A 194 1.69 14.09 7.51
CA GLY A 194 1.67 13.93 8.97
C GLY A 194 3.07 13.71 9.54
N ASP A 195 3.76 12.68 9.05
CA ASP A 195 5.10 12.28 9.47
C ASP A 195 6.13 13.43 9.41
N VAL A 196 6.15 14.20 8.31
CA VAL A 196 7.06 15.35 8.17
C VAL A 196 6.70 16.51 9.12
N ALA A 197 5.43 16.66 9.50
CA ALA A 197 5.02 17.65 10.49
C ALA A 197 5.42 17.22 11.92
N ASP A 198 5.24 15.96 12.26
CA ASP A 198 5.68 15.38 13.53
C ASP A 198 7.22 15.37 13.63
N TRP A 199 7.93 15.14 12.51
CA TRP A 199 9.40 15.25 12.43
C TRP A 199 9.88 16.69 12.64
N ALA A 200 9.19 17.68 12.09
CA ALA A 200 9.50 19.09 12.31
C ALA A 200 9.29 19.49 13.79
N LEU A 201 8.22 19.01 14.43
CA LEU A 201 7.98 19.20 15.86
C LEU A 201 9.05 18.50 16.71
N PHE A 202 9.43 17.27 16.36
CA PHE A 202 10.53 16.55 17.00
C PHE A 202 11.87 17.30 16.86
N ALA A 203 12.17 17.82 15.67
CA ALA A 203 13.37 18.62 15.43
C ALA A 203 13.38 19.92 16.25
N GLN A 204 12.24 20.59 16.41
CA GLN A 204 12.10 21.78 17.25
C GLN A 204 12.34 21.48 18.74
N ILE A 205 11.75 20.39 19.27
CA ILE A 205 11.84 20.04 20.69
C ILE A 205 13.20 19.44 21.06
N PHE A 206 13.72 18.51 20.23
CA PHE A 206 14.88 17.69 20.59
C PHE A 206 16.16 18.04 19.81
N GLY A 207 16.07 18.77 18.69
CA GLY A 207 17.23 19.18 17.89
C GLY A 207 18.06 20.30 18.52
N MET A 208 17.47 21.07 19.45
CA MET A 208 18.18 22.10 20.21
C MET A 208 18.67 21.55 21.57
N PRO A 209 19.88 21.90 22.03
CA PRO A 209 20.34 21.50 23.36
C PRO A 209 19.64 22.33 24.44
N PHE A 210 19.09 21.66 25.46
CA PHE A 210 18.59 22.34 26.65
C PHE A 210 19.77 22.88 27.46
N ARG A 211 19.71 24.15 27.89
CA ARG A 211 20.83 24.83 28.55
C ARG A 211 20.65 24.86 30.07
N GLU A 212 21.66 24.44 30.81
CA GLU A 212 21.66 24.49 32.27
C GLU A 212 22.73 25.47 32.79
N TYR A 213 22.30 26.40 33.63
CA TYR A 213 23.17 27.33 34.34
C TYR A 213 23.07 27.05 35.85
N ILE A 214 24.20 26.77 36.48
CA ILE A 214 24.29 26.41 37.90
C ILE A 214 24.97 27.55 38.66
N TYR A 215 24.35 28.03 39.74
CA TYR A 215 24.95 29.04 40.63
C TYR A 215 25.21 28.52 42.05
N ASP A 216 26.21 29.10 42.70
CA ASP A 216 26.52 28.90 44.12
C ASP A 216 25.98 30.06 44.98
N ASP A 217 26.33 31.30 44.61
CA ASP A 217 25.84 32.51 45.24
C ASP A 217 24.54 33.00 44.54
N PRO A 218 23.41 33.13 45.27
CA PRO A 218 22.18 33.71 44.75
C PRO A 218 22.31 35.10 44.10
N SER A 219 23.32 35.90 44.46
CA SER A 219 23.57 37.21 43.83
C SER A 219 23.82 37.12 42.32
N THR A 220 24.47 36.03 41.88
CA THR A 220 24.86 35.80 40.47
C THR A 220 23.70 35.35 39.59
N LYS A 221 22.59 34.88 40.18
CA LYS A 221 21.44 34.33 39.45
C LYS A 221 20.90 35.28 38.38
N ALA A 222 20.76 36.57 38.70
CA ALA A 222 20.19 37.55 37.77
C ALA A 222 21.06 37.77 36.52
N GLN A 223 22.38 37.73 36.67
CA GLN A 223 23.33 37.84 35.56
C GLN A 223 23.28 36.59 34.67
N LEU A 224 23.21 35.41 35.27
CA LEU A 224 23.07 34.14 34.53
C LEU A 224 21.73 34.05 33.79
N GLU A 225 20.64 34.52 34.39
CA GLU A 225 19.36 34.64 33.69
C GLU A 225 19.42 35.63 32.51
N GLN A 226 20.16 36.72 32.63
CA GLN A 226 20.32 37.67 31.52
C GLN A 226 21.13 37.06 30.37
N VAL A 227 22.30 36.46 30.66
CA VAL A 227 23.11 35.73 29.65
C VAL A 227 22.32 34.58 29.00
N ALA A 228 21.44 33.92 29.75
CA ALA A 228 20.57 32.89 29.21
C ALA A 228 19.50 33.46 28.25
N LYS A 229 18.94 34.64 28.55
CA LYS A 229 17.94 35.35 27.72
C LYS A 229 18.55 35.95 26.45
N GLU A 230 19.75 36.53 26.53
CA GLU A 230 20.48 37.14 25.38
C GLU A 230 20.84 36.15 24.27
N GLN A 231 20.71 34.84 24.53
CA GLN A 231 20.91 33.77 23.55
C GLN A 231 19.60 33.24 22.93
N GLU A 232 18.45 33.82 23.32
CA GLU A 232 17.06 33.73 22.84
C GLU A 232 16.46 32.36 22.49
N SER A 233 17.11 31.60 21.60
CA SER A 233 16.50 30.54 20.80
C SER A 233 16.30 29.18 21.50
N ALA A 234 17.15 28.83 22.47
CA ALA A 234 17.13 27.53 23.14
C ALA A 234 16.53 27.60 24.56
N SER A 235 15.74 26.59 24.94
CA SER A 235 15.21 26.48 26.31
C SER A 235 16.34 26.38 27.35
N TYR A 236 16.12 26.96 28.54
CA TYR A 236 17.13 27.01 29.61
C TYR A 236 16.54 26.87 31.02
N ILE A 237 17.39 26.51 31.98
CA ILE A 237 17.12 26.62 33.43
C ILE A 237 18.30 27.30 34.14
N VAL A 238 18.01 28.07 35.19
CA VAL A 238 19.01 28.64 36.11
C VAL A 238 18.70 28.15 37.53
N ARG A 239 19.54 27.26 38.08
CA ARG A 239 19.30 26.57 39.37
C ARG A 239 20.48 26.69 40.35
N PRO A 240 20.24 26.64 41.68
CA PRO A 240 21.33 26.53 42.64
C PRO A 240 21.96 25.13 42.55
N ARG A 241 23.26 25.01 42.89
CA ARG A 241 23.99 23.72 42.86
C ARG A 241 23.32 22.61 43.67
N ASN A 242 22.62 22.94 44.75
CA ASN A 242 21.96 22.00 45.66
C ASN A 242 20.54 21.59 45.22
N SER A 243 20.11 21.92 43.99
CA SER A 243 18.86 21.42 43.39
C SER A 243 19.18 20.46 42.26
N GLU A 244 18.50 19.32 42.18
CA GLU A 244 18.54 18.45 41.00
C GLU A 244 17.58 18.95 39.91
N PHE A 245 17.86 18.60 38.66
CA PHE A 245 16.99 18.80 37.51
C PHE A 245 17.35 17.75 36.45
N ASN A 246 16.34 17.03 35.93
CA ASN A 246 16.53 15.93 34.97
C ASN A 246 15.67 16.16 33.73
N VAL A 247 16.30 16.28 32.56
CA VAL A 247 15.61 16.23 31.27
C VAL A 247 15.44 14.78 30.86
N HIS A 248 14.20 14.28 30.85
CA HIS A 248 13.88 12.94 30.40
C HIS A 248 13.94 12.83 28.87
N ASP A 249 15.14 12.68 28.33
CA ASP A 249 15.37 12.49 26.90
C ASP A 249 14.97 11.07 26.46
N THR A 250 14.16 10.96 25.39
CA THR A 250 13.82 9.67 24.79
C THR A 250 15.01 9.13 24.02
N GLY A 251 15.58 8.02 24.49
CA GLY A 251 16.91 7.54 24.09
C GLY A 251 17.14 7.42 22.57
N SER A 252 18.33 7.87 22.13
CA SER A 252 18.78 7.90 20.73
C SER A 252 17.93 8.77 19.81
N LYS A 253 18.14 10.10 19.92
CA LYS A 253 17.60 11.11 18.98
C LYS A 253 17.91 10.76 17.52
N THR A 254 19.08 10.18 17.24
CA THR A 254 19.49 9.73 15.89
C THR A 254 18.58 8.61 15.36
N GLY A 255 18.20 7.64 16.20
CA GLY A 255 17.28 6.58 15.81
C GLY A 255 15.86 7.11 15.57
N SER A 256 15.40 8.00 16.44
CA SER A 256 14.08 8.65 16.31
C SER A 256 13.99 9.51 15.04
N SER A 257 15.02 10.32 14.74
CA SER A 257 15.07 11.12 13.51
C SER A 257 15.18 10.28 12.23
N GLY A 258 15.83 9.10 12.32
CA GLY A 258 15.87 8.13 11.23
C GLY A 258 14.50 7.56 10.89
N LEU A 259 13.68 7.23 11.90
CA LEU A 259 12.34 6.66 11.71
C LEU A 259 11.43 7.52 10.82
N TYR A 260 11.35 8.83 11.10
CA TYR A 260 10.56 9.76 10.28
C TYR A 260 11.10 9.81 8.85
N LYS A 261 12.42 10.02 8.68
CA LYS A 261 13.04 10.06 7.35
C LYS A 261 12.77 8.80 6.53
N ASP A 262 12.85 7.62 7.15
CA ASP A 262 12.64 6.34 6.49
C ASP A 262 11.16 6.13 6.11
N LEU A 263 10.20 6.66 6.90
CA LEU A 263 8.77 6.64 6.57
C LEU A 263 8.43 7.64 5.45
N ALA A 264 8.95 8.87 5.51
CA ALA A 264 8.82 9.85 4.43
C ALA A 264 9.39 9.31 3.10
N GLN A 265 10.61 8.75 3.12
CA GLN A 265 11.21 8.11 1.95
C GLN A 265 10.37 6.92 1.47
N PHE A 266 9.85 6.07 2.37
CA PHE A 266 8.97 4.96 1.98
C PHE A 266 7.72 5.44 1.23
N CYS A 267 7.10 6.55 1.66
CA CYS A 267 5.95 7.14 0.99
C CYS A 267 6.30 7.67 -0.42
N ASP A 268 7.43 8.36 -0.57
CA ASP A 268 7.94 8.84 -1.86
C ASP A 268 8.29 7.68 -2.80
N ASP A 269 8.89 6.61 -2.26
CA ASP A 269 9.11 5.33 -2.93
C ASP A 269 7.80 4.71 -3.46
N GLN A 270 6.71 4.74 -2.69
CA GLN A 270 5.41 4.23 -3.16
C GLN A 270 4.81 5.11 -4.27
N MET A 271 4.99 6.42 -4.20
CA MET A 271 4.49 7.35 -5.24
C MET A 271 5.26 7.18 -6.55
N SER A 272 6.59 7.08 -6.50
CA SER A 272 7.42 6.72 -7.67
C SER A 272 6.98 5.37 -8.27
N LYS A 273 6.80 4.32 -7.45
CA LYS A 273 6.33 3.00 -7.92
C LYS A 273 4.93 3.06 -8.56
N LEU A 274 4.02 3.88 -8.02
CA LEU A 274 2.66 4.00 -8.52
C LEU A 274 2.56 4.79 -9.84
N ILE A 275 3.39 5.83 -10.01
CA ILE A 275 3.34 6.73 -11.17
C ILE A 275 4.30 6.30 -12.30
N LEU A 276 5.50 5.81 -11.98
CA LEU A 276 6.57 5.49 -12.95
C LEU A 276 6.93 4.00 -13.02
N LEU A 277 6.40 3.16 -12.14
CA LEU A 277 6.77 1.74 -11.96
C LEU A 277 8.24 1.50 -11.52
N ASN A 278 8.94 2.55 -11.06
CA ASN A 278 10.34 2.50 -10.61
C ASN A 278 10.58 3.45 -9.39
N THR A 279 11.83 3.61 -8.95
CA THR A 279 12.23 4.61 -7.94
C THR A 279 13.58 5.27 -8.24
N MET A 280 14.60 4.47 -8.60
CA MET A 280 15.99 4.95 -8.71
C MET A 280 16.24 6.07 -9.73
N THR A 281 15.39 6.22 -10.75
CA THR A 281 15.49 7.30 -11.75
C THR A 281 14.94 8.63 -11.22
N THR A 282 14.44 8.67 -9.98
CA THR A 282 14.04 9.89 -9.26
C THR A 282 15.02 10.14 -8.11
N ASP A 283 15.33 9.11 -7.30
CA ASP A 283 16.05 9.27 -6.02
C ASP A 283 17.52 8.75 -6.03
N ALA A 284 18.01 8.32 -7.20
CA ALA A 284 19.43 8.20 -7.56
C ALA A 284 20.40 7.46 -6.60
N GLN A 285 20.03 6.27 -6.10
CA GLN A 285 20.98 5.39 -5.37
C GLN A 285 21.21 4.03 -6.05
N GLY A 286 22.20 3.96 -6.95
CA GLY A 286 22.76 2.70 -7.45
C GLY A 286 23.45 2.80 -8.82
N GLY A 287 24.33 1.84 -9.11
CA GLY A 287 25.18 1.86 -10.31
C GLY A 287 24.47 1.56 -11.64
N ASN A 288 25.13 1.98 -12.73
CA ASN A 288 24.61 2.15 -14.10
C ASN A 288 23.56 1.13 -14.56
N TYR A 289 23.85 -0.18 -14.46
CA TYR A 289 22.97 -1.26 -14.94
C TYR A 289 21.55 -1.21 -14.33
N LYS A 290 21.41 -0.80 -13.07
CA LYS A 290 20.08 -0.63 -12.47
C LYS A 290 19.32 0.57 -13.05
N GLY A 291 20.04 1.63 -13.45
CA GLY A 291 19.46 2.80 -14.11
C GLY A 291 18.84 2.44 -15.46
N GLU A 292 19.48 1.57 -16.24
CA GLU A 292 19.00 1.12 -17.56
C GLU A 292 17.66 0.38 -17.46
N VAL A 293 17.53 -0.60 -16.56
CA VAL A 293 16.28 -1.37 -16.35
C VAL A 293 15.14 -0.47 -15.86
N HIS A 294 15.43 0.48 -14.98
CA HIS A 294 14.42 1.44 -14.51
C HIS A 294 14.03 2.46 -15.59
N ALA A 295 14.96 2.88 -16.45
CA ALA A 295 14.67 3.74 -17.60
C ALA A 295 13.83 3.02 -18.68
N GLN A 296 14.07 1.71 -18.91
CA GLN A 296 13.20 0.88 -19.75
C GLN A 296 11.78 0.81 -19.19
N SER A 297 11.64 0.56 -17.88
CA SER A 297 10.31 0.52 -17.22
C SER A 297 9.54 1.83 -17.41
N GLU A 298 10.25 2.97 -17.33
CA GLU A 298 9.71 4.31 -17.58
C GLU A 298 9.29 4.54 -19.03
N GLN A 299 10.05 3.96 -19.98
CA GLN A 299 9.79 4.01 -21.41
C GLN A 299 8.55 3.19 -21.80
N GLU A 300 8.38 1.99 -21.22
CA GLU A 300 7.18 1.16 -21.43
C GLU A 300 5.89 1.85 -20.95
N VAL A 301 5.97 2.60 -19.84
CA VAL A 301 4.87 3.45 -19.36
C VAL A 301 4.58 4.59 -20.34
N ALA A 302 5.62 5.29 -20.82
CA ALA A 302 5.47 6.36 -21.81
C ALA A 302 4.86 5.86 -23.13
N GLU A 303 5.21 4.67 -23.59
CA GLU A 303 4.64 4.05 -24.79
C GLU A 303 3.20 3.58 -24.59
N ALA A 304 2.82 3.14 -23.38
CA ALA A 304 1.42 2.89 -23.04
C ALA A 304 0.59 4.19 -23.03
N ASP A 305 1.18 5.31 -22.62
CA ASP A 305 0.55 6.63 -22.61
C ASP A 305 0.47 7.26 -24.02
N LYS A 306 1.53 7.18 -24.83
CA LYS A 306 1.52 7.53 -26.27
C LYS A 306 0.35 6.82 -26.98
N ARG A 307 0.23 5.50 -26.81
CA ARG A 307 -0.85 4.69 -27.42
C ARG A 307 -2.24 5.05 -26.90
N PHE A 308 -2.36 5.50 -25.65
CA PHE A 308 -3.62 5.98 -25.08
C PHE A 308 -4.04 7.33 -25.67
N ILE A 309 -3.11 8.28 -25.81
CA ILE A 309 -3.33 9.58 -26.46
C ILE A 309 -3.69 9.38 -27.93
N LEU A 310 -2.89 8.64 -28.72
CA LEU A 310 -3.18 8.39 -30.14
C LEU A 310 -4.54 7.74 -30.36
N ARG A 311 -4.98 6.85 -29.46
CA ARG A 311 -6.33 6.27 -29.53
C ARG A 311 -7.39 7.36 -29.41
N ILE A 312 -7.30 8.21 -28.39
CA ILE A 312 -8.28 9.27 -28.13
C ILE A 312 -8.27 10.33 -29.25
N LEU A 313 -7.10 10.69 -29.77
CA LEU A 313 -6.98 11.61 -30.90
C LEU A 313 -7.65 11.04 -32.16
N ASN A 314 -7.41 9.76 -32.48
CA ASN A 314 -7.90 9.15 -33.72
C ASN A 314 -9.34 8.65 -33.67
N GLU A 315 -9.84 8.17 -32.51
CA GLU A 315 -11.22 7.70 -32.34
C GLU A 315 -12.21 8.85 -32.05
N LYS A 316 -11.77 9.92 -31.35
CA LYS A 316 -12.67 10.98 -30.87
C LYS A 316 -12.31 12.37 -31.41
N PHE A 317 -11.06 12.81 -31.27
CA PHE A 317 -10.71 14.20 -31.61
C PHE A 317 -10.85 14.49 -33.12
N ARG A 318 -10.54 13.52 -33.99
CA ARG A 318 -10.85 13.60 -35.43
C ARG A 318 -12.33 13.90 -35.70
N THR A 319 -13.26 13.25 -35.00
CA THR A 319 -14.70 13.52 -35.16
C THR A 319 -15.07 14.94 -34.75
N VAL A 320 -14.47 15.46 -33.66
CA VAL A 320 -14.63 16.87 -33.25
C VAL A 320 -14.08 17.81 -34.32
N LEU A 321 -12.85 17.60 -34.80
CA LEU A 321 -12.24 18.39 -35.87
C LEU A 321 -13.07 18.39 -37.16
N ALA A 322 -13.68 17.26 -37.54
CA ALA A 322 -14.60 17.17 -38.68
C ALA A 322 -15.85 18.05 -38.47
N ASN A 323 -16.41 18.09 -37.26
CA ASN A 323 -17.57 18.95 -36.93
C ASN A 323 -17.22 20.45 -37.04
N PHE A 324 -15.98 20.84 -36.75
CA PHE A 324 -15.46 22.20 -36.96
C PHE A 324 -15.02 22.49 -38.40
N GLY A 325 -14.98 21.47 -39.28
CA GLY A 325 -14.71 21.63 -40.71
C GLY A 325 -13.26 21.42 -41.15
N TYR A 326 -12.40 20.86 -40.30
CA TYR A 326 -11.03 20.48 -40.66
C TYR A 326 -11.00 19.24 -41.57
N ALA A 327 -10.04 19.18 -42.48
CA ALA A 327 -9.87 18.06 -43.41
C ALA A 327 -9.16 16.85 -42.76
N VAL A 328 -9.94 15.99 -42.08
CA VAL A 328 -9.46 14.83 -41.30
C VAL A 328 -9.90 13.46 -41.83
N GLU A 329 -10.60 13.43 -42.97
CA GLU A 329 -11.07 12.20 -43.61
C GLU A 329 -9.88 11.35 -44.10
N GLY A 330 -9.90 10.04 -43.82
CA GLY A 330 -8.81 9.10 -44.12
C GLY A 330 -7.48 9.31 -43.38
N GLY A 331 -7.18 10.51 -42.86
CA GLY A 331 -5.93 10.82 -42.16
C GLY A 331 -5.84 10.28 -40.72
N THR A 332 -4.66 10.36 -40.11
CA THR A 332 -4.36 9.86 -38.75
C THR A 332 -3.33 10.74 -38.02
N PHE A 333 -3.50 10.87 -36.71
CA PHE A 333 -2.43 11.30 -35.80
C PHE A 333 -1.45 10.16 -35.56
N ALA A 334 -0.15 10.47 -35.51
CA ALA A 334 0.93 9.57 -35.10
C ALA A 334 2.05 10.36 -34.42
N TYR A 335 2.87 9.71 -33.59
CA TYR A 335 4.14 10.27 -33.14
C TYR A 335 5.21 10.09 -34.22
N ASP A 336 6.23 10.95 -34.23
CA ASP A 336 7.43 10.71 -35.03
C ASP A 336 8.29 9.62 -34.36
N ASP A 337 7.94 8.35 -34.58
CA ASP A 337 8.67 7.19 -34.04
C ASP A 337 9.99 6.92 -34.81
N LYS A 338 10.63 7.98 -35.33
CA LYS A 338 12.07 8.00 -35.62
C LYS A 338 12.81 7.74 -34.31
N VAL A 339 13.20 6.49 -34.09
CA VAL A 339 14.13 6.11 -33.03
C VAL A 339 15.36 7.00 -33.14
N LYS A 340 15.56 7.88 -32.14
CA LYS A 340 16.80 8.64 -31.98
C LYS A 340 17.90 7.69 -31.52
N MET A 341 18.40 6.88 -32.46
CA MET A 341 19.68 6.20 -32.33
C MET A 341 20.72 7.25 -31.92
N SER A 342 21.63 6.93 -31.00
CA SER A 342 22.72 7.85 -30.71
C SER A 342 23.53 8.11 -31.98
N PRO A 343 24.20 9.27 -32.13
CA PRO A 343 25.03 9.55 -33.30
C PRO A 343 26.12 8.47 -33.55
N LYS A 344 26.50 7.71 -32.52
CA LYS A 344 27.39 6.55 -32.64
C LYS A 344 26.69 5.32 -33.23
N GLU A 345 25.49 4.99 -32.75
CA GLU A 345 24.73 3.83 -33.26
C GLU A 345 24.25 4.07 -34.70
N GLN A 346 23.84 5.30 -35.03
CA GLN A 346 23.51 5.67 -36.40
C GLN A 346 24.74 5.56 -37.31
N LEU A 347 25.91 6.06 -36.87
CA LEU A 347 27.17 5.93 -37.61
C LEU A 347 27.59 4.46 -37.78
N GLU A 348 27.43 3.63 -36.74
CA GLU A 348 27.69 2.19 -36.85
C GLU A 348 26.70 1.50 -37.80
N PHE A 349 25.44 1.90 -37.84
CA PHE A 349 24.44 1.38 -38.77
C PHE A 349 24.74 1.81 -40.21
N ASP A 350 24.97 3.10 -40.45
CA ASP A 350 25.33 3.64 -41.77
C ASP A 350 26.62 2.97 -42.29
N ILE A 351 27.65 2.77 -41.46
CA ILE A 351 28.88 2.06 -41.85
C ILE A 351 28.61 0.59 -42.19
N LYS A 352 27.71 -0.09 -41.47
CA LYS A 352 27.33 -1.48 -41.76
C LYS A 352 26.49 -1.56 -43.04
N PHE A 353 25.58 -0.62 -43.27
CA PHE A 353 24.74 -0.54 -44.47
C PHE A 353 25.54 -0.18 -45.72
N ASN A 354 26.45 0.79 -45.64
CA ASN A 354 27.34 1.22 -46.73
C ASN A 354 28.25 0.11 -47.29
N ARG A 355 28.50 -0.95 -46.51
CA ARG A 355 29.22 -2.17 -46.94
C ARG A 355 28.36 -3.14 -47.75
N ILE A 356 27.03 -2.96 -47.73
CA ILE A 356 26.03 -3.82 -48.38
C ILE A 356 25.42 -3.11 -49.59
N ALA A 357 25.10 -1.83 -49.44
CA ALA A 357 24.68 -0.92 -50.50
C ALA A 357 25.34 0.46 -50.27
N PRO A 358 26.15 0.97 -51.20
CA PRO A 358 26.90 2.21 -50.98
C PRO A 358 25.96 3.42 -50.85
N LEU A 359 26.18 4.21 -49.80
CA LEU A 359 25.53 5.50 -49.56
C LEU A 359 26.31 6.59 -50.30
N ASP A 360 25.60 7.58 -50.85
CA ASP A 360 26.21 8.69 -51.60
C ASP A 360 27.17 9.52 -50.73
N GLU A 361 28.20 10.13 -51.33
CA GLU A 361 29.17 10.97 -50.61
C GLU A 361 28.45 12.11 -49.86
N ASP A 362 27.41 12.69 -50.45
CA ASP A 362 26.67 13.84 -49.93
C ASP A 362 25.85 13.50 -48.68
N TYR A 363 25.31 12.29 -48.58
CA TYR A 363 24.56 11.80 -47.40
C TYR A 363 25.40 11.91 -46.12
N TRP A 364 26.71 11.62 -46.19
CA TRP A 364 27.60 11.68 -45.03
C TRP A 364 27.88 13.11 -44.56
N TYR A 365 27.99 14.06 -45.49
CA TYR A 365 28.24 15.45 -45.15
C TYR A 365 26.98 16.13 -44.59
N GLU A 366 25.81 15.79 -45.11
CA GLU A 366 24.52 16.34 -44.67
C GLU A 366 24.05 15.71 -43.35
N THR A 367 24.03 14.38 -43.24
CA THR A 367 23.55 13.66 -42.04
C THR A 367 24.38 13.98 -40.79
N TYR A 368 25.69 14.21 -40.95
CA TYR A 368 26.61 14.49 -39.85
C TYR A 368 27.07 15.97 -39.79
N ASN A 369 26.40 16.87 -40.52
CA ASN A 369 26.69 18.32 -40.57
C ASN A 369 28.19 18.66 -40.79
N ARG A 370 28.89 17.87 -41.61
CA ARG A 370 30.32 18.02 -41.87
C ARG A 370 30.56 18.79 -43.17
N PRO A 371 31.33 19.89 -43.19
CA PRO A 371 31.64 20.61 -44.42
C PRO A 371 32.32 19.71 -45.47
N LYS A 372 31.80 19.71 -46.71
CA LYS A 372 32.42 18.98 -47.84
C LYS A 372 33.87 19.44 -48.04
N PRO A 373 34.87 18.55 -48.12
CA PRO A 373 36.27 18.92 -48.26
C PRO A 373 36.53 19.54 -49.63
N LYS A 374 37.21 20.70 -49.67
CA LYS A 374 37.47 21.46 -50.91
C LYS A 374 38.48 20.80 -51.88
N LYS A 375 38.97 19.61 -51.55
CA LYS A 375 39.75 18.71 -52.41
C LYS A 375 39.35 17.27 -52.06
N LYS A 376 39.20 16.39 -53.06
CA LYS A 376 39.05 14.96 -52.80
C LYS A 376 40.35 14.40 -52.19
N PRO A 377 40.28 13.48 -51.21
CA PRO A 377 41.46 12.74 -50.78
C PRO A 377 41.95 11.84 -51.91
N GLU A 378 43.26 11.74 -52.09
CA GLU A 378 43.86 10.88 -53.12
C GLU A 378 43.71 9.41 -52.72
N THR A 379 43.21 8.58 -53.64
CA THR A 379 43.07 7.14 -53.43
C THR A 379 44.44 6.47 -53.34
N GLN A 380 44.89 6.17 -52.12
CA GLN A 380 45.98 5.22 -51.92
C GLN A 380 45.48 3.82 -52.31
N LYS A 381 46.18 3.22 -53.28
CA LYS A 381 45.80 1.93 -53.87
C LYS A 381 46.10 0.77 -52.93
N GLU A 382 45.39 -0.33 -53.15
CA GLU A 382 45.56 -1.59 -52.44
C GLU A 382 46.98 -2.16 -52.61
N THR A 383 47.44 -2.86 -51.57
CA THR A 383 48.50 -3.87 -51.67
C THR A 383 48.01 -5.17 -51.05
N GLU A 384 47.27 -5.95 -51.84
CA GLU A 384 47.03 -7.36 -51.52
C GLU A 384 48.34 -8.15 -51.50
N LYS A 385 48.56 -8.91 -50.43
CA LYS A 385 49.04 -10.31 -50.50
C LYS A 385 48.90 -11.02 -49.15
N ALA A 386 48.20 -12.15 -49.17
CA ALA A 386 48.28 -13.16 -48.11
C ALA A 386 49.70 -13.78 -48.06
N LYS A 387 50.20 -14.34 -46.96
CA LYS A 387 49.61 -15.43 -46.15
C LYS A 387 50.10 -15.42 -44.67
N PRO A 388 49.51 -16.26 -43.78
CA PRO A 388 49.72 -16.18 -42.33
C PRO A 388 50.84 -17.10 -41.81
N GLU A 389 51.29 -16.85 -40.58
CA GLU A 389 52.05 -17.82 -39.77
C GLU A 389 51.79 -17.60 -38.26
N GLU A 390 52.04 -18.63 -37.44
CA GLU A 390 51.76 -18.63 -35.99
C GLU A 390 53.02 -18.29 -35.17
N LYS A 391 52.88 -17.55 -34.04
CA LYS A 391 53.18 -18.09 -32.68
C LYS A 391 53.10 -17.12 -31.50
N ASN A 392 52.86 -17.78 -30.37
CA ASN A 392 52.86 -17.36 -28.96
C ASN A 392 54.02 -16.50 -28.42
N LEU A 393 53.66 -15.70 -27.41
CA LEU A 393 54.32 -15.45 -26.10
C LEU A 393 55.64 -14.65 -26.01
N ASN A 394 55.69 -13.87 -24.92
CA ASN A 394 56.86 -13.31 -24.21
C ASN A 394 57.69 -12.25 -24.98
N ASP A 395 58.38 -11.29 -24.36
CA ASP A 395 58.37 -10.63 -23.03
C ASP A 395 59.37 -9.45 -23.14
N THR A 396 59.40 -8.49 -22.19
CA THR A 396 60.42 -7.43 -22.00
C THR A 396 60.69 -6.39 -23.12
N SER A 397 61.32 -5.23 -22.87
CA SER A 397 61.25 -4.28 -21.72
C SER A 397 62.04 -2.99 -22.03
N GLY A 398 61.55 -1.81 -21.62
CA GLY A 398 62.31 -0.55 -21.59
C GLY A 398 62.44 0.17 -22.95
N LYS A 399 62.75 1.47 -23.02
CA LYS A 399 63.11 2.48 -22.00
C LYS A 399 62.33 3.80 -22.29
N LEU A 400 61.84 4.54 -21.28
CA LEU A 400 62.50 5.70 -20.63
C LEU A 400 63.12 6.68 -21.64
N THR A 401 62.78 7.97 -21.68
CA THR A 401 62.76 9.02 -20.62
C THR A 401 61.57 10.01 -20.80
N LEU A 402 61.29 11.13 -20.09
CA LEU A 402 61.49 11.78 -18.76
C LEU A 402 60.54 13.02 -18.75
N SER A 403 60.09 13.70 -17.69
CA SER A 403 60.18 13.59 -16.20
C SER A 403 58.96 14.32 -15.57
N ALA A 404 58.91 14.46 -14.24
CA ALA A 404 58.03 15.40 -13.50
C ALA A 404 58.77 16.73 -13.15
N PRO A 405 58.11 17.76 -12.56
CA PRO A 405 57.75 17.77 -11.12
C PRO A 405 56.36 18.45 -10.83
N GLU A 406 55.79 18.50 -9.61
CA GLU A 406 55.86 17.67 -8.38
C GLU A 406 54.59 17.93 -7.53
N THR A 407 54.23 16.99 -6.66
CA THR A 407 53.19 17.14 -5.60
C THR A 407 53.83 17.25 -4.22
N PRO A 408 53.17 17.88 -3.22
CA PRO A 408 52.78 17.09 -2.03
C PRO A 408 51.49 17.59 -1.33
N ASN A 409 50.83 16.89 -0.40
CA ASN A 409 50.73 15.46 -0.02
C ASN A 409 49.58 15.29 1.01
N ALA A 410 48.92 14.11 1.08
CA ALA A 410 48.35 13.53 2.32
C ALA A 410 47.73 12.11 2.15
N THR A 411 48.58 11.08 2.21
CA THR A 411 48.42 9.84 3.03
C THR A 411 47.11 8.99 3.01
N THR A 412 47.19 7.86 2.28
CA THR A 412 46.42 6.57 2.40
C THR A 412 46.80 5.73 3.65
N PRO A 413 46.35 4.46 3.92
CA PRO A 413 45.50 3.47 3.19
C PRO A 413 44.24 3.05 4.03
N SER A 414 43.53 1.91 3.90
CA SER A 414 43.59 0.63 3.16
C SER A 414 42.15 0.07 3.02
N GLN A 415 41.64 -0.81 2.12
CA GLN A 415 42.06 -1.83 1.13
C GLN A 415 41.70 -3.30 1.50
N SER A 416 41.30 -4.08 0.46
CA SER A 416 40.98 -5.54 0.40
C SER A 416 39.62 -6.02 0.94
N SER A 417 38.95 -7.05 0.37
CA SER A 417 38.97 -7.61 -1.00
C SER A 417 37.78 -8.59 -1.22
N ALA A 418 37.44 -8.93 -2.48
CA ALA A 418 36.38 -9.90 -2.82
C ALA A 418 36.66 -10.65 -4.15
N PRO A 419 36.19 -11.92 -4.28
CA PRO A 419 35.91 -12.59 -5.57
C PRO A 419 34.42 -12.99 -5.66
N SER A 420 33.62 -12.54 -6.63
CA SER A 420 33.56 -12.88 -8.07
C SER A 420 32.77 -14.16 -8.41
N LEU A 421 31.75 -14.02 -9.26
CA LEU A 421 30.87 -15.09 -9.79
C LEU A 421 30.51 -14.78 -11.25
N ASP A 422 30.44 -15.81 -12.09
CA ASP A 422 29.98 -15.79 -13.49
C ASP A 422 29.81 -17.25 -13.98
N PRO A 423 29.08 -17.54 -15.08
CA PRO A 423 27.83 -16.92 -15.54
C PRO A 423 26.73 -17.97 -15.84
N ASN A 424 25.56 -17.53 -16.32
CA ASN A 424 24.39 -18.37 -16.61
C ASN A 424 24.13 -18.55 -18.13
N PRO A 425 23.65 -19.72 -18.62
CA PRO A 425 23.05 -19.88 -19.95
C PRO A 425 21.50 -19.85 -19.93
N SER A 426 20.89 -19.41 -21.03
CA SER A 426 19.43 -19.13 -21.13
C SER A 426 18.67 -20.18 -22.00
N PRO A 427 17.43 -19.97 -22.53
CA PRO A 427 16.33 -20.92 -22.24
C PRO A 427 15.75 -21.63 -23.47
N SER A 428 14.82 -22.58 -23.25
CA SER A 428 13.96 -23.14 -24.30
C SER A 428 12.54 -23.45 -23.78
N GLN A 429 11.60 -23.65 -24.71
CA GLN A 429 10.15 -23.72 -24.45
C GLN A 429 9.66 -25.17 -24.26
N GLY A 430 8.60 -25.37 -23.46
CA GLY A 430 7.89 -26.66 -23.38
C GLY A 430 6.68 -26.64 -22.45
N SER A 431 5.57 -27.25 -22.88
CA SER A 431 4.36 -27.46 -22.05
C SER A 431 4.37 -28.85 -21.43
N GLY A 432 3.88 -28.99 -20.20
CA GLY A 432 3.81 -30.30 -19.53
C GLY A 432 3.08 -30.26 -18.17
N LEU A 433 2.49 -31.38 -17.77
CA LEU A 433 1.81 -31.54 -16.49
C LEU A 433 2.80 -31.65 -15.32
N VAL A 434 2.38 -31.21 -14.14
CA VAL A 434 3.12 -31.42 -12.88
C VAL A 434 2.90 -32.85 -12.38
N THR A 435 3.96 -33.65 -12.36
CA THR A 435 4.03 -34.92 -11.62
C THR A 435 5.28 -34.93 -10.74
N THR A 436 5.12 -35.26 -9.46
CA THR A 436 6.19 -35.19 -8.45
C THR A 436 7.24 -36.29 -8.61
N PRO A 437 8.54 -35.96 -8.73
CA PRO A 437 9.61 -36.96 -8.72
C PRO A 437 9.93 -37.39 -7.28
N THR A 438 9.98 -38.70 -7.04
CA THR A 438 10.42 -39.26 -5.74
C THR A 438 11.93 -39.42 -5.74
N VAL A 439 12.64 -38.75 -4.83
CA VAL A 439 14.11 -38.86 -4.70
C VAL A 439 14.46 -40.13 -3.92
N ARG A 440 15.32 -40.97 -4.51
CA ARG A 440 15.83 -42.21 -3.91
C ARG A 440 17.27 -41.99 -3.43
N LEU A 441 17.50 -42.08 -2.13
CA LEU A 441 18.84 -41.92 -1.54
C LEU A 441 19.73 -43.13 -1.81
N GLN A 442 21.02 -42.90 -2.05
CA GLN A 442 22.09 -43.89 -1.91
C GLN A 442 22.77 -43.70 -0.54
N PRO A 443 23.30 -44.77 0.09
CA PRO A 443 23.94 -44.69 1.40
C PRO A 443 25.43 -44.30 1.34
N ASP A 444 26.01 -44.12 2.53
CA ASP A 444 27.45 -44.08 2.88
C ASP A 444 28.17 -42.72 2.94
N THR A 445 27.92 -41.97 4.03
CA THR A 445 28.95 -41.17 4.74
C THR A 445 28.54 -40.96 6.21
N PRO A 446 29.47 -40.92 7.20
CA PRO A 446 29.11 -41.30 8.58
C PRO A 446 28.70 -40.14 9.51
N ALA A 447 27.66 -40.42 10.29
CA ALA A 447 27.36 -39.94 11.66
C ALA A 447 27.33 -38.44 12.00
N ARG A 448 28.20 -37.57 11.47
CA ARG A 448 28.33 -36.17 11.93
C ARG A 448 27.32 -35.20 11.31
N GLN A 449 26.81 -35.49 10.11
CA GLN A 449 25.73 -34.73 9.49
C GLN A 449 24.35 -35.02 10.10
N THR A 450 24.17 -36.16 10.77
CA THR A 450 22.85 -36.56 11.32
C THR A 450 22.34 -35.60 12.39
N GLY A 451 23.22 -35.12 13.28
CA GLY A 451 22.91 -34.10 14.27
C GLY A 451 22.45 -32.80 13.60
N PHE A 452 23.31 -32.18 12.80
CA PHE A 452 23.01 -30.92 12.11
C PHE A 452 21.76 -31.00 11.22
N LEU A 453 21.58 -32.08 10.43
CA LEU A 453 20.38 -32.26 9.63
C LEU A 453 19.13 -32.48 10.50
N SER A 454 19.23 -33.13 11.67
CA SER A 454 18.11 -33.24 12.60
C SER A 454 17.75 -31.91 13.26
N GLU A 455 18.75 -31.09 13.63
CA GLU A 455 18.54 -29.75 14.18
C GLU A 455 17.98 -28.79 13.13
N VAL A 456 18.49 -28.81 11.90
CA VAL A 456 17.97 -28.03 10.77
C VAL A 456 16.55 -28.50 10.41
N LEU A 457 16.27 -29.80 10.32
CA LEU A 457 14.91 -30.30 10.06
C LEU A 457 13.95 -29.99 11.20
N GLN A 458 14.39 -30.01 12.47
CA GLN A 458 13.55 -29.63 13.60
C GLN A 458 13.32 -28.11 13.65
N THR A 459 14.33 -27.32 13.35
CA THR A 459 14.24 -25.85 13.24
C THR A 459 13.30 -25.46 12.10
N LEU A 460 13.45 -26.06 10.92
CA LEU A 460 12.54 -25.86 9.79
C LEU A 460 11.11 -26.30 10.14
N LYS A 461 10.90 -27.46 10.77
CA LYS A 461 9.57 -27.88 11.25
C LYS A 461 8.97 -26.88 12.24
N ASN A 462 9.76 -26.36 13.18
CA ASN A 462 9.31 -25.34 14.14
C ASN A 462 8.96 -24.02 13.43
N ILE A 463 9.73 -23.61 12.42
CA ILE A 463 9.47 -22.42 11.60
C ILE A 463 8.18 -22.60 10.78
N PHE A 464 8.04 -23.72 10.06
CA PHE A 464 6.83 -24.02 9.28
C PHE A 464 5.58 -24.13 10.15
N GLN A 465 5.67 -24.73 11.35
CA GLN A 465 4.54 -24.76 12.29
C GLN A 465 4.21 -23.39 12.89
N LYS A 466 5.21 -22.51 13.05
CA LYS A 466 5.02 -21.12 13.49
C LYS A 466 4.30 -20.28 12.43
N THR A 467 4.65 -20.39 11.15
CA THR A 467 3.82 -19.78 10.08
C THR A 467 2.43 -20.42 10.05
N GLU A 468 2.32 -21.74 10.07
CA GLU A 468 1.03 -22.43 9.96
C GLU A 468 0.03 -22.03 11.06
N LEU A 469 0.44 -21.92 12.33
CA LEU A 469 -0.44 -21.44 13.40
C LEU A 469 -0.86 -19.97 13.19
N ASN A 470 0.09 -19.12 12.82
CA ASN A 470 -0.16 -17.68 12.71
C ASN A 470 -1.03 -17.36 11.49
N ASP A 471 -0.83 -18.07 10.37
CA ASP A 471 -1.66 -18.01 9.17
C ASP A 471 -3.07 -18.59 9.43
N GLN A 472 -3.18 -19.65 10.24
CA GLN A 472 -4.48 -20.16 10.70
C GLN A 472 -5.26 -19.12 11.52
N ILE A 473 -4.61 -18.41 12.46
CA ILE A 473 -5.25 -17.38 13.29
C ILE A 473 -5.59 -16.13 12.47
N GLU A 474 -4.68 -15.65 11.62
CA GLU A 474 -4.92 -14.50 10.74
C GLU A 474 -6.09 -14.74 9.77
N THR A 475 -6.17 -15.94 9.18
CA THR A 475 -7.32 -16.32 8.33
C THR A 475 -8.61 -16.35 9.15
N LEU A 476 -8.58 -16.94 10.34
CA LEU A 476 -9.74 -17.12 11.22
C LEU A 476 -10.30 -15.78 11.74
N TYR A 477 -9.43 -14.84 12.08
CA TYR A 477 -9.81 -13.52 12.62
C TYR A 477 -10.02 -12.45 11.53
N GLY A 478 -9.68 -12.74 10.27
CA GLY A 478 -9.88 -11.87 9.11
C GLY A 478 -11.23 -12.03 8.38
N HIS A 479 -12.18 -12.80 8.93
CA HIS A 479 -13.42 -13.14 8.24
C HIS A 479 -14.43 -11.97 8.08
N THR A 480 -15.22 -12.04 7.00
CA THR A 480 -15.90 -10.92 6.33
C THR A 480 -16.94 -10.11 7.14
N CYS A 481 -17.26 -10.49 8.37
CA CYS A 481 -18.16 -9.69 9.23
C CYS A 481 -17.53 -8.37 9.72
N HIS A 482 -16.19 -8.23 9.66
CA HIS A 482 -15.50 -6.96 9.91
C HIS A 482 -14.23 -6.83 9.05
N PRO A 483 -13.76 -5.61 8.75
CA PRO A 483 -12.48 -5.42 8.09
C PRO A 483 -11.33 -5.84 9.05
N PRO A 484 -10.14 -6.18 8.52
CA PRO A 484 -8.96 -6.42 9.36
C PRO A 484 -8.68 -5.23 10.27
N ILE A 485 -8.39 -5.51 11.54
CA ILE A 485 -8.07 -4.46 12.52
C ILE A 485 -6.72 -3.85 12.16
N ASN A 486 -6.73 -2.61 11.67
CA ASN A 486 -5.51 -1.81 11.58
C ASN A 486 -5.14 -1.28 12.97
N LEU A 487 -3.96 -1.66 13.45
CA LEU A 487 -3.41 -1.22 14.73
C LEU A 487 -2.94 0.24 14.72
N ALA A 488 -2.69 0.84 13.54
CA ALA A 488 -2.37 2.26 13.43
C ALA A 488 -3.62 3.15 13.49
N ASP A 489 -4.75 2.72 12.90
CA ASP A 489 -5.99 3.52 12.81
C ASP A 489 -6.88 3.45 14.07
N THR A 490 -6.51 2.67 15.10
CA THR A 490 -7.34 2.57 16.31
C THR A 490 -6.53 2.68 17.60
N PRO A 491 -7.02 3.42 18.61
CA PRO A 491 -6.45 3.39 19.96
C PRO A 491 -6.29 1.96 20.48
N ALA A 492 -5.26 1.74 21.30
CA ALA A 492 -5.11 0.51 22.04
C ALA A 492 -6.35 0.29 22.91
N LEU A 493 -7.00 -0.87 22.78
CA LEU A 493 -8.25 -1.15 23.51
C LEU A 493 -8.01 -1.27 25.02
N PHE A 494 -6.77 -1.62 25.41
CA PHE A 494 -6.28 -1.72 26.78
C PHE A 494 -4.86 -1.17 26.83
N ASP A 495 -4.46 -0.56 27.94
CA ASP A 495 -3.03 -0.40 28.24
C ASP A 495 -2.50 -1.72 28.83
N THR A 496 -1.70 -2.42 28.04
CA THR A 496 -1.03 -3.67 28.42
C THR A 496 0.45 -3.47 28.75
N SER A 497 0.95 -2.22 28.78
CA SER A 497 2.39 -1.93 28.71
C SER A 497 3.18 -2.52 29.88
N GLN A 498 2.69 -2.37 31.11
CA GLN A 498 3.33 -2.95 32.30
C GLN A 498 3.29 -4.49 32.28
N ILE A 499 2.12 -5.08 32.04
CA ILE A 499 1.96 -6.56 32.06
C ILE A 499 2.78 -7.23 30.93
N ILE A 500 3.05 -6.52 29.82
CA ILE A 500 3.98 -6.98 28.77
C ILE A 500 5.44 -6.95 29.25
N GLU A 501 5.85 -5.94 30.03
CA GLU A 501 7.19 -5.88 30.64
C GLU A 501 7.41 -7.12 31.53
N ASP A 502 6.45 -7.37 32.43
CA ASP A 502 6.47 -8.47 33.40
C ASP A 502 6.44 -9.84 32.67
N ALA A 503 5.59 -9.98 31.66
CA ALA A 503 5.50 -11.19 30.83
C ALA A 503 6.77 -11.46 30.00
N LEU A 504 7.46 -10.42 29.54
CA LEU A 504 8.75 -10.59 28.86
C LEU A 504 9.86 -10.94 29.87
N ALA A 505 9.79 -10.41 31.10
CA ALA A 505 10.70 -10.78 32.18
C ALA A 505 10.52 -12.25 32.60
N ASP A 506 9.29 -12.75 32.78
CA ASP A 506 8.96 -14.17 33.02
C ASP A 506 9.64 -15.10 32.01
N VAL A 507 9.46 -14.81 30.72
CA VAL A 507 9.98 -15.65 29.63
C VAL A 507 11.52 -15.55 29.56
N TYR A 508 12.08 -14.37 29.79
CA TYR A 508 13.53 -14.14 29.76
C TYR A 508 14.27 -14.73 30.97
N ALA A 509 13.64 -14.74 32.15
CA ALA A 509 14.16 -15.39 33.36
C ALA A 509 14.24 -16.93 33.24
N GLY A 510 13.67 -17.51 32.17
CA GLY A 510 13.75 -18.94 31.88
C GLY A 510 12.45 -19.70 32.14
N GLY A 511 11.29 -19.04 32.10
CA GLY A 511 9.98 -19.67 32.17
C GLY A 511 9.83 -20.81 31.15
N ALA A 512 10.03 -22.05 31.61
CA ALA A 512 10.12 -23.24 30.77
C ALA A 512 8.84 -23.40 29.93
N PRO A 513 8.92 -23.81 28.65
CA PRO A 513 7.76 -23.88 27.74
C PRO A 513 6.70 -24.94 28.13
N GLU A 514 6.91 -25.63 29.24
CA GLU A 514 5.98 -26.57 29.88
C GLU A 514 5.10 -25.91 30.96
N ASN A 515 5.52 -24.75 31.50
CA ASN A 515 4.80 -23.98 32.52
C ASN A 515 4.40 -22.60 31.95
N ILE A 516 3.12 -22.26 32.03
CA ILE A 516 2.57 -21.02 31.48
C ILE A 516 2.97 -19.81 32.35
N SER A 517 3.49 -18.74 31.72
CA SER A 517 3.72 -17.44 32.37
C SER A 517 2.39 -16.89 32.94
N PRO A 518 2.32 -16.60 34.25
CA PRO A 518 1.14 -15.98 34.86
C PRO A 518 0.78 -14.64 34.20
N ALA A 519 1.76 -13.81 33.84
CA ALA A 519 1.52 -12.52 33.20
C ALA A 519 0.96 -12.65 31.78
N LEU A 520 1.46 -13.58 30.95
CA LEU A 520 0.88 -13.85 29.62
C LEU A 520 -0.56 -14.39 29.70
N TRP A 521 -0.83 -15.25 30.69
CA TRP A 521 -2.17 -15.77 30.95
C TRP A 521 -3.12 -14.65 31.39
N LYS A 522 -2.72 -13.90 32.43
CA LYS A 522 -3.52 -12.83 33.04
C LYS A 522 -3.90 -11.73 32.05
N LEU A 523 -2.95 -11.33 31.20
CA LEU A 523 -3.16 -10.34 30.14
C LEU A 523 -4.35 -10.70 29.22
N THR A 524 -4.56 -11.99 28.92
CA THR A 524 -5.73 -12.43 28.15
C THR A 524 -6.94 -12.67 29.06
N PHE A 525 -6.75 -13.34 30.19
CA PHE A 525 -7.83 -13.75 31.10
C PHE A 525 -8.65 -12.57 31.62
N ASP A 526 -7.99 -11.54 32.16
CA ASP A 526 -8.66 -10.36 32.72
C ASP A 526 -9.55 -9.69 31.66
N ARG A 527 -9.04 -9.56 30.43
CA ARG A 527 -9.77 -8.91 29.32
C ARG A 527 -10.93 -9.75 28.80
N LEU A 528 -10.82 -11.08 28.82
CA LEU A 528 -11.95 -11.93 28.46
C LEU A 528 -13.03 -11.98 29.55
N ASN A 529 -12.67 -11.74 30.82
CA ASN A 529 -13.64 -11.56 31.90
C ASN A 529 -14.31 -10.18 31.87
N GLU A 530 -13.55 -9.10 31.61
CA GLU A 530 -14.14 -7.77 31.30
C GLU A 530 -15.14 -7.87 30.14
N ALA A 531 -14.80 -8.65 29.10
CA ALA A 531 -15.72 -8.93 27.99
C ALA A 531 -16.95 -9.75 28.39
N VAL A 532 -16.85 -10.65 29.37
CA VAL A 532 -18.01 -11.35 29.95
C VAL A 532 -18.90 -10.34 30.63
N SER A 533 -18.40 -9.59 31.62
CA SER A 533 -19.23 -8.66 32.39
C SER A 533 -19.82 -7.54 31.52
N GLU A 534 -19.11 -7.05 30.49
CA GLU A 534 -19.69 -6.15 29.48
C GLU A 534 -20.83 -6.84 28.69
N GLY A 535 -20.63 -8.08 28.25
CA GLY A 535 -21.64 -8.84 27.52
C GLY A 535 -22.90 -9.15 28.36
N LEU A 536 -22.73 -9.51 29.64
CA LEU A 536 -23.83 -9.72 30.59
C LEU A 536 -24.62 -8.42 30.81
N ALA A 537 -23.92 -7.30 31.05
CA ALA A 537 -24.53 -5.99 31.22
C ALA A 537 -25.29 -5.53 29.96
N GLN A 538 -24.74 -5.76 28.76
CA GLN A 538 -25.44 -5.47 27.49
C GLN A 538 -26.71 -6.31 27.28
N ALA A 539 -26.85 -7.47 27.93
CA ALA A 539 -28.07 -8.28 27.88
C ALA A 539 -29.15 -7.79 28.87
N GLY A 540 -28.82 -6.87 29.79
CA GLY A 540 -29.70 -6.49 30.90
C GLY A 540 -29.95 -7.63 31.90
N TYR A 541 -29.00 -8.57 32.01
CA TYR A 541 -29.11 -9.73 32.90
C TYR A 541 -28.63 -9.36 34.31
N ASP A 542 -29.34 -9.86 35.34
CA ASP A 542 -29.01 -9.60 36.75
C ASP A 542 -27.77 -10.40 37.19
N LEU A 543 -26.80 -9.73 37.83
CA LEU A 543 -25.47 -10.27 38.14
C LEU A 543 -25.49 -11.35 39.26
N ALA A 544 -26.65 -11.62 39.86
CA ALA A 544 -26.83 -12.54 40.98
C ALA A 544 -26.68 -14.05 40.67
N ASP A 545 -26.22 -14.44 39.47
CA ASP A 545 -25.95 -15.85 39.11
C ASP A 545 -24.44 -16.08 38.91
N GLU A 546 -23.73 -16.06 40.04
CA GLU A 546 -22.27 -16.24 40.13
C GLU A 546 -21.82 -17.55 39.44
N ALA A 547 -22.61 -18.62 39.54
CA ALA A 547 -22.28 -19.91 38.93
C ALA A 547 -22.23 -19.86 37.40
N PHE A 548 -23.07 -19.02 36.77
CA PHE A 548 -23.07 -18.80 35.33
C PHE A 548 -21.91 -17.93 34.86
N GLU A 549 -21.60 -16.84 35.57
CA GLU A 549 -20.41 -16.01 35.25
C GLU A 549 -19.11 -16.79 35.49
N GLN A 550 -19.02 -17.56 36.58
CA GLN A 550 -17.89 -18.45 36.87
C GLN A 550 -17.69 -19.51 35.78
N ALA A 551 -18.75 -20.11 35.23
CA ALA A 551 -18.62 -21.08 34.15
C ALA A 551 -18.04 -20.46 32.86
N LEU A 552 -18.38 -19.21 32.54
CA LEU A 552 -17.77 -18.48 31.43
C LEU A 552 -16.32 -18.09 31.75
N SER A 553 -16.01 -17.72 33.00
CA SER A 553 -14.66 -17.41 33.46
C SER A 553 -13.73 -18.63 33.42
N ASP A 554 -14.18 -19.82 33.86
CA ASP A 554 -13.45 -21.09 33.73
C ASP A 554 -13.06 -21.38 32.27
N ASN A 555 -13.97 -21.09 31.33
CA ASN A 555 -13.71 -21.24 29.91
C ASN A 555 -12.69 -20.20 29.38
N ASN A 556 -12.77 -18.96 29.86
CA ASN A 556 -11.76 -17.93 29.58
C ASN A 556 -10.38 -18.31 30.13
N ALA A 557 -10.30 -18.87 31.34
CA ALA A 557 -9.05 -19.31 31.97
C ALA A 557 -8.35 -20.37 31.10
N VAL A 558 -9.10 -21.35 30.61
CA VAL A 558 -8.59 -22.42 29.74
C VAL A 558 -8.18 -21.88 28.36
N PHE A 559 -8.98 -21.00 27.72
CA PHE A 559 -8.60 -20.38 26.46
C PHE A 559 -7.30 -19.55 26.59
N SER A 560 -7.22 -18.74 27.64
CA SER A 560 -6.06 -17.89 27.94
C SER A 560 -4.80 -18.72 28.19
N ALA A 561 -4.93 -19.88 28.85
CA ALA A 561 -3.83 -20.82 29.08
C ALA A 561 -3.30 -21.42 27.77
N PHE A 562 -4.18 -21.86 26.85
CA PHE A 562 -3.73 -22.36 25.54
C PHE A 562 -3.13 -21.25 24.66
N LYS A 563 -3.66 -20.02 24.71
CA LYS A 563 -3.07 -18.87 24.00
C LYS A 563 -1.69 -18.52 24.54
N ALA A 564 -1.56 -18.34 25.86
CA ALA A 564 -0.30 -18.04 26.53
C ALA A 564 0.77 -19.12 26.27
N HIS A 565 0.38 -20.40 26.29
CA HIS A 565 1.28 -21.52 25.98
C HIS A 565 1.86 -21.48 24.54
N GLN A 566 1.08 -21.07 23.54
CA GLN A 566 1.59 -20.90 22.18
C GLN A 566 2.45 -19.62 22.04
N GLN A 567 1.97 -18.51 22.61
CA GLN A 567 2.72 -17.26 22.64
C GLN A 567 4.10 -17.42 23.30
N GLN A 568 4.15 -18.08 24.46
CA GLN A 568 5.39 -18.32 25.20
C GLN A 568 6.40 -19.15 24.40
N LYS A 569 5.97 -20.10 23.56
CA LYS A 569 6.88 -20.82 22.64
C LYS A 569 7.46 -19.88 21.58
N GLU A 570 6.64 -19.01 20.99
CA GLU A 570 7.11 -18.06 19.98
C GLU A 570 8.04 -16.99 20.55
N LEU A 571 7.82 -16.56 21.80
CA LEU A 571 8.72 -15.69 22.53
C LEU A 571 10.01 -16.43 22.92
N ALA A 572 9.91 -17.62 23.52
CA ALA A 572 11.08 -18.42 23.92
C ALA A 572 12.02 -18.75 22.74
N ALA A 573 11.48 -18.96 21.55
CA ALA A 573 12.26 -19.14 20.32
C ALA A 573 13.11 -17.91 19.91
N LEU A 574 12.84 -16.72 20.47
CA LEU A 574 13.57 -15.47 20.20
C LEU A 574 14.61 -15.12 21.27
N LEU A 575 14.72 -15.90 22.36
CA LEU A 575 15.67 -15.66 23.47
C LEU A 575 17.15 -15.78 23.06
N ARG A 576 17.45 -16.61 22.06
CA ARG A 576 18.83 -16.91 21.63
C ARG A 576 19.15 -16.31 20.26
N ASP A 577 20.41 -15.95 20.06
CA ASP A 577 20.93 -15.51 18.77
C ASP A 577 21.21 -16.70 17.83
N GLN A 578 21.66 -16.39 16.62
CA GLN A 578 22.02 -17.38 15.59
C GLN A 578 23.18 -18.32 15.99
N ASN A 579 23.91 -18.01 17.06
CA ASN A 579 24.99 -18.82 17.62
C ASN A 579 24.55 -19.60 18.88
N GLY A 580 23.25 -19.58 19.21
CA GLY A 580 22.69 -20.20 20.40
C GLY A 580 22.95 -19.45 21.72
N LYS A 581 23.60 -18.28 21.69
CA LYS A 581 23.89 -17.46 22.87
C LYS A 581 22.63 -16.71 23.32
N LEU A 582 22.41 -16.60 24.63
CA LEU A 582 21.32 -15.78 25.18
C LEU A 582 21.52 -14.30 24.78
N LYS A 583 20.49 -13.69 24.21
CA LYS A 583 20.46 -12.24 23.91
C LYS A 583 20.38 -11.42 25.20
N SER A 584 20.65 -10.12 25.13
CA SER A 584 20.29 -9.21 26.22
C SER A 584 18.78 -8.96 26.27
N PHE A 585 18.24 -8.62 27.46
CA PHE A 585 16.81 -8.33 27.62
C PHE A 585 16.30 -7.24 26.67
N SER A 586 17.07 -6.17 26.47
CA SER A 586 16.71 -5.08 25.54
C SER A 586 16.64 -5.55 24.08
N ALA A 587 17.51 -6.48 23.66
CA ALA A 587 17.45 -7.07 22.33
C ALA A 587 16.26 -8.04 22.21
N PHE A 588 16.02 -8.87 23.23
CA PHE A 588 14.85 -9.75 23.30
C PHE A 588 13.52 -8.98 23.24
N LYS A 589 13.36 -7.93 24.05
CA LYS A 589 12.17 -7.06 24.08
C LYS A 589 11.87 -6.40 22.73
N ARG A 590 12.90 -5.95 22.02
CA ARG A 590 12.78 -5.43 20.65
C ARG A 590 12.38 -6.52 19.66
N ASP A 591 13.11 -7.64 19.65
CA ASP A 591 12.91 -8.71 18.67
C ASP A 591 11.54 -9.43 18.84
N THR A 592 10.93 -9.35 20.02
CA THR A 592 9.60 -9.91 20.33
C THR A 592 8.42 -8.99 19.97
N ALA A 593 8.67 -7.73 19.59
CA ALA A 593 7.62 -6.72 19.43
C ALA A 593 6.51 -7.09 18.42
N ASP A 594 6.84 -7.80 17.33
CA ASP A 594 5.86 -8.31 16.35
C ASP A 594 4.93 -9.40 16.95
N VAL A 595 5.49 -10.33 17.73
CA VAL A 595 4.71 -11.38 18.41
C VAL A 595 3.76 -10.75 19.42
N ILE A 596 4.24 -9.77 20.19
CA ILE A 596 3.41 -9.00 21.13
C ILE A 596 2.31 -8.20 20.40
N GLY A 597 2.64 -7.54 19.29
CA GLY A 597 1.68 -6.79 18.48
C GLY A 597 0.54 -7.67 17.94
N LYS A 598 0.87 -8.89 17.48
CA LYS A 598 -0.11 -9.88 17.04
C LYS A 598 -0.98 -10.38 18.19
N TYR A 599 -0.40 -11.10 19.17
CA TYR A 599 -1.15 -11.77 20.23
C TYR A 599 -1.90 -10.80 21.16
N ASN A 600 -1.27 -9.70 21.57
CA ASN A 600 -1.75 -8.85 22.68
C ASN A 600 -2.49 -7.60 22.21
N LYS A 601 -2.35 -7.18 20.94
CA LYS A 601 -3.07 -6.01 20.39
C LYS A 601 -4.08 -6.40 19.30
N LYS A 602 -3.64 -7.07 18.24
CA LYS A 602 -4.51 -7.38 17.08
C LYS A 602 -5.50 -8.50 17.40
N TRP A 603 -4.99 -9.62 17.90
CA TRP A 603 -5.74 -10.86 18.11
C TRP A 603 -6.61 -10.80 19.36
N LEU A 604 -6.05 -10.32 20.48
CA LEU A 604 -6.80 -10.07 21.73
C LEU A 604 -8.05 -9.21 21.51
N ARG A 605 -8.02 -8.27 20.55
CA ARG A 605 -9.17 -7.41 20.25
C ARG A 605 -10.28 -8.12 19.49
N THR A 606 -9.95 -9.02 18.56
CA THR A 606 -10.95 -9.89 17.91
C THR A 606 -11.55 -10.88 18.92
N GLU A 607 -10.72 -11.40 19.84
CA GLU A 607 -11.13 -12.28 20.92
C GLU A 607 -12.09 -11.58 21.90
N TYR A 608 -11.73 -10.39 22.40
CA TYR A 608 -12.57 -9.55 23.27
C TYR A 608 -13.95 -9.27 22.64
N ASN A 609 -13.97 -8.72 21.41
CA ASN A 609 -15.23 -8.41 20.72
C ASN A 609 -16.13 -9.65 20.56
N THR A 610 -15.53 -10.82 20.38
CA THR A 610 -16.25 -12.10 20.22
C THR A 610 -16.73 -12.65 21.55
N ALA A 611 -15.95 -12.48 22.64
CA ALA A 611 -16.38 -12.79 24.00
C ALA A 611 -17.57 -11.93 24.43
N VAL A 612 -17.55 -10.60 24.23
CA VAL A 612 -18.70 -9.71 24.52
C VAL A 612 -19.96 -10.20 23.79
N SER A 613 -19.84 -10.44 22.48
CA SER A 613 -20.95 -10.91 21.63
C SER A 613 -21.54 -12.25 22.11
N ARG A 614 -20.68 -13.20 22.51
CA ARG A 614 -21.09 -14.53 22.95
C ARG A 614 -21.59 -14.58 24.39
N ALA A 615 -21.02 -13.78 25.30
CA ALA A 615 -21.51 -13.62 26.67
C ALA A 615 -22.91 -12.97 26.68
N ARG A 616 -23.10 -11.90 25.88
CA ARG A 616 -24.43 -11.32 25.65
C ARG A 616 -25.42 -12.35 25.11
N SER A 617 -25.01 -13.13 24.11
CA SER A 617 -25.84 -14.19 23.53
C SER A 617 -26.22 -15.27 24.56
N ALA A 618 -25.30 -15.67 25.44
CA ALA A 618 -25.57 -16.63 26.51
C ALA A 618 -26.57 -16.09 27.55
N ALA A 619 -26.43 -14.82 27.94
CA ALA A 619 -27.33 -14.16 28.89
C ALA A 619 -28.73 -13.93 28.29
N GLN A 620 -28.81 -13.48 27.02
CA GLN A 620 -30.07 -13.37 26.27
C GLN A 620 -30.79 -14.72 26.21
N TRP A 621 -30.09 -15.80 25.86
CA TRP A 621 -30.63 -17.16 25.83
C TRP A 621 -31.24 -17.55 27.19
N LYS A 622 -30.52 -17.31 28.28
CA LYS A 622 -30.99 -17.59 29.65
C LYS A 622 -32.24 -16.78 30.02
N GLY A 623 -32.30 -15.51 29.61
CA GLY A 623 -33.49 -14.67 29.73
C GLY A 623 -34.70 -15.21 28.96
N PHE A 624 -34.50 -15.70 27.73
CA PHE A 624 -35.56 -16.31 26.93
C PHE A 624 -36.11 -17.59 27.58
N GLN A 625 -35.26 -18.41 28.21
CA GLN A 625 -35.68 -19.56 29.01
C GLN A 625 -36.52 -19.14 30.23
N ALA A 626 -36.06 -18.15 30.99
CA ALA A 626 -36.76 -17.65 32.18
C ALA A 626 -38.15 -17.09 31.84
N TRP A 627 -38.28 -16.40 30.70
CA TRP A 627 -39.56 -15.86 30.20
C TRP A 627 -40.43 -16.89 29.46
N LYS A 628 -39.99 -18.16 29.38
CA LYS A 628 -40.70 -19.27 28.69
C LYS A 628 -41.08 -18.92 27.24
N LYS A 629 -40.24 -18.17 26.54
CA LYS A 629 -40.51 -17.75 25.16
C LYS A 629 -40.32 -18.93 24.19
N THR A 630 -41.27 -19.10 23.29
CA THR A 630 -41.33 -20.23 22.37
C THR A 630 -40.43 -20.05 21.15
N ASN A 631 -40.50 -18.88 20.50
CA ASN A 631 -39.79 -18.61 19.25
C ASN A 631 -38.72 -17.51 19.40
N LEU A 632 -37.61 -17.68 18.70
CA LEU A 632 -36.52 -16.70 18.59
C LEU A 632 -36.42 -16.18 17.15
N ARG A 633 -36.15 -14.89 16.98
CA ARG A 633 -35.89 -14.23 15.69
C ARG A 633 -34.42 -13.83 15.57
N TRP A 634 -33.76 -14.24 14.49
CA TRP A 634 -32.44 -13.70 14.12
C TRP A 634 -32.61 -12.30 13.52
N THR A 635 -31.96 -11.27 14.09
CA THR A 635 -32.13 -9.88 13.64
C THR A 635 -31.02 -9.43 12.66
N PRO A 636 -31.27 -8.43 11.80
CA PRO A 636 -30.25 -7.88 10.91
C PRO A 636 -29.00 -7.39 11.65
N SER A 637 -27.83 -7.70 11.07
CA SER A 637 -26.53 -7.34 11.64
C SER A 637 -26.25 -5.83 11.59
N ARG A 638 -25.69 -5.28 12.66
CA ARG A 638 -25.25 -3.87 12.73
C ARG A 638 -23.85 -3.63 12.13
N SER A 639 -23.27 -4.60 11.42
CA SER A 639 -22.00 -4.42 10.71
C SER A 639 -22.18 -3.69 9.38
N ALA A 640 -21.27 -2.77 9.04
CA ALA A 640 -21.17 -2.19 7.70
C ALA A 640 -20.89 -3.24 6.60
N PHE A 641 -20.31 -4.38 6.99
CA PHE A 641 -20.01 -5.50 6.09
C PHE A 641 -20.63 -6.79 6.67
N PRO A 642 -21.91 -7.10 6.42
CA PRO A 642 -22.51 -8.35 6.87
C PRO A 642 -22.28 -9.48 5.87
N GLU A 643 -21.83 -10.63 6.37
CA GLU A 643 -21.60 -11.87 5.62
C GLU A 643 -22.86 -12.34 4.86
N ALA A 644 -22.66 -12.83 3.63
CA ALA A 644 -23.75 -13.23 2.74
C ALA A 644 -24.62 -14.37 3.29
N VAL A 645 -24.05 -15.32 4.03
CA VAL A 645 -24.84 -16.43 4.60
C VAL A 645 -25.63 -15.99 5.83
N HIS A 646 -25.04 -15.17 6.72
CA HIS A 646 -25.80 -14.62 7.86
C HIS A 646 -26.91 -13.64 7.42
N LYS A 647 -26.76 -12.95 6.28
CA LYS A 647 -27.87 -12.24 5.62
C LYS A 647 -29.05 -13.14 5.28
N SER A 648 -28.81 -14.39 4.87
CA SER A 648 -29.88 -15.36 4.58
C SER A 648 -30.58 -15.92 5.82
N PHE A 649 -30.07 -15.64 7.03
CA PHE A 649 -30.72 -15.97 8.30
C PHE A 649 -31.56 -14.81 8.86
N TRP A 650 -31.45 -13.59 8.33
CA TRP A 650 -32.18 -12.43 8.87
C TRP A 650 -33.71 -12.63 8.80
N ASN A 651 -34.38 -12.33 9.90
CA ASN A 651 -35.81 -12.55 10.13
C ASN A 651 -36.24 -14.04 10.13
N THR A 652 -35.30 -14.99 10.21
CA THR A 652 -35.62 -16.38 10.54
C THR A 652 -36.22 -16.43 11.93
N VAL A 653 -37.44 -16.94 12.05
CA VAL A 653 -38.13 -17.23 13.31
C VAL A 653 -38.21 -18.74 13.47
N LEU A 654 -37.66 -19.29 14.55
CA LEU A 654 -37.70 -20.73 14.85
C LEU A 654 -37.94 -20.97 16.35
N PRO A 655 -38.57 -22.11 16.71
CA PRO A 655 -38.69 -22.54 18.11
C PRO A 655 -37.33 -22.58 18.81
N MET A 656 -37.31 -22.28 20.10
CA MET A 656 -36.08 -22.20 20.91
C MET A 656 -35.36 -23.55 21.04
N ASP A 657 -36.09 -24.67 20.96
CA ASP A 657 -35.52 -26.02 20.98
C ASP A 657 -35.02 -26.51 19.60
N ASP A 658 -35.22 -25.72 18.53
CA ASP A 658 -34.82 -26.09 17.17
C ASP A 658 -33.30 -26.33 17.06
N ALA A 659 -32.95 -27.41 16.35
CA ALA A 659 -31.57 -27.83 16.16
C ALA A 659 -30.66 -26.78 15.46
N PHE A 660 -31.25 -25.81 14.75
CA PHE A 660 -30.55 -24.66 14.17
C PHE A 660 -29.74 -23.90 15.24
N TRP A 661 -30.36 -23.58 16.39
CA TRP A 661 -29.75 -22.76 17.44
C TRP A 661 -28.55 -23.40 18.14
N LYS A 662 -28.26 -24.69 17.88
CA LYS A 662 -27.08 -25.39 18.42
C LYS A 662 -25.77 -24.98 17.73
N ASN A 663 -25.84 -24.55 16.47
CA ASN A 663 -24.67 -24.16 15.64
C ASN A 663 -24.88 -22.85 14.86
N HIS A 664 -26.10 -22.33 14.81
CA HIS A 664 -26.45 -21.09 14.13
C HIS A 664 -27.14 -20.16 15.12
N PHE A 665 -26.36 -19.24 15.68
CA PHE A 665 -26.76 -18.25 16.68
C PHE A 665 -25.79 -17.06 16.58
N PRO A 666 -26.15 -15.85 17.06
CA PRO A 666 -25.24 -14.71 17.10
C PRO A 666 -23.90 -15.02 17.80
N GLY A 667 -22.78 -14.61 17.21
CA GLY A 667 -21.45 -14.90 17.77
C GLY A 667 -20.90 -16.31 17.46
N ASN A 668 -21.48 -17.05 16.51
CA ASN A 668 -20.86 -18.26 15.92
C ASN A 668 -19.80 -17.96 14.83
N ARG A 669 -19.55 -16.68 14.53
CA ARG A 669 -18.49 -16.13 13.68
C ARG A 669 -17.64 -15.14 14.47
N TRP A 670 -16.33 -15.06 14.20
CA TRP A 670 -15.45 -14.09 14.87
C TRP A 670 -15.86 -12.65 14.53
N ASN A 671 -15.81 -11.76 15.53
CA ASN A 671 -16.13 -10.33 15.41
C ASN A 671 -17.57 -10.04 14.86
N CYS A 672 -18.49 -11.01 14.97
CA CYS A 672 -19.83 -10.90 14.38
C CYS A 672 -20.76 -9.94 15.15
N LYS A 673 -21.53 -9.15 14.40
CA LYS A 673 -22.49 -8.14 14.90
C LYS A 673 -23.95 -8.44 14.56
N CYS A 674 -24.26 -9.73 14.35
CA CYS A 674 -25.65 -10.20 14.37
C CYS A 674 -26.19 -10.17 15.80
N ASP A 675 -27.51 -10.27 15.93
CA ASP A 675 -28.20 -10.36 17.22
C ASP A 675 -29.48 -11.21 17.07
N TRP A 676 -30.17 -11.43 18.18
CA TRP A 676 -31.45 -12.14 18.22
C TRP A 676 -32.38 -11.56 19.29
N GLU A 677 -33.66 -11.87 19.18
CA GLU A 677 -34.69 -11.47 20.12
C GLU A 677 -35.74 -12.58 20.25
N ALA A 678 -36.39 -12.69 21.41
CA ALA A 678 -37.59 -13.50 21.54
C ALA A 678 -38.74 -12.84 20.77
N THR A 679 -39.59 -13.64 20.14
CA THR A 679 -40.75 -13.14 19.39
C THR A 679 -41.97 -14.03 19.57
N ASP A 680 -43.14 -13.43 19.51
CA ASP A 680 -44.43 -14.14 19.52
C ASP A 680 -44.96 -14.35 18.07
N ALA A 681 -44.11 -14.12 17.07
CA ALA A 681 -44.41 -14.41 15.66
C ALA A 681 -44.29 -15.91 15.35
N GLU A 682 -45.06 -16.36 14.36
CA GLU A 682 -45.06 -17.74 13.87
C GLU A 682 -43.69 -18.19 13.31
N ALA A 683 -43.43 -19.49 13.38
CA ALA A 683 -42.19 -20.08 12.88
C ALA A 683 -42.11 -20.04 11.35
N THR A 684 -40.97 -19.57 10.83
CA THR A 684 -40.63 -19.56 9.40
C THR A 684 -40.04 -20.91 8.96
N GLU A 685 -40.04 -21.21 7.66
CA GLU A 685 -39.24 -22.31 7.12
C GLU A 685 -37.76 -22.16 7.52
N ARG A 686 -37.12 -23.25 7.99
CA ARG A 686 -35.69 -23.22 8.35
C ARG A 686 -34.85 -22.87 7.11
N PRO A 687 -33.92 -21.90 7.18
CA PRO A 687 -33.05 -21.53 6.06
C PRO A 687 -32.34 -22.72 5.43
N LYS A 688 -32.09 -22.65 4.11
CA LYS A 688 -31.36 -23.67 3.35
C LYS A 688 -29.86 -23.58 3.66
N ILE A 689 -29.46 -24.13 4.81
CA ILE A 689 -28.06 -24.22 5.25
C ILE A 689 -27.24 -24.97 4.20
N LEU A 690 -26.22 -24.31 3.63
CA LEU A 690 -25.21 -24.97 2.80
C LEU A 690 -24.48 -26.01 3.66
N LYS A 691 -24.28 -27.25 3.17
CA LYS A 691 -23.65 -28.36 3.94
C LYS A 691 -22.27 -28.04 4.56
N GLU A 692 -21.62 -27.01 4.05
CA GLU A 692 -20.29 -26.54 4.47
C GLU A 692 -20.35 -25.44 5.55
N HIS A 693 -21.48 -24.74 5.70
CA HIS A 693 -21.61 -23.59 6.59
C HIS A 693 -21.71 -24.00 8.06
N LYS A 694 -20.56 -24.06 8.74
CA LYS A 694 -20.38 -24.37 10.16
C LYS A 694 -19.98 -23.11 10.94
N PRO A 695 -20.04 -23.09 12.27
CA PRO A 695 -19.37 -22.07 13.09
C PRO A 695 -17.88 -21.96 12.73
N ASP A 696 -17.26 -20.84 13.06
CA ASP A 696 -15.80 -20.73 13.00
C ASP A 696 -15.12 -21.69 13.98
N LYS A 697 -13.90 -22.11 13.67
CA LYS A 697 -13.09 -22.95 14.56
C LYS A 697 -12.93 -22.27 15.92
N GLY A 698 -13.31 -22.96 16.99
CA GLY A 698 -13.29 -22.42 18.34
C GLY A 698 -14.58 -21.72 18.76
N LEU A 699 -15.57 -21.52 17.88
CA LEU A 699 -16.87 -20.90 18.20
C LEU A 699 -18.05 -21.89 18.11
N GLU A 700 -17.77 -23.20 17.95
CA GLU A 700 -18.78 -24.25 17.94
C GLU A 700 -19.49 -24.40 19.30
N GLY A 701 -20.81 -24.63 19.25
CA GLY A 701 -21.66 -24.71 20.44
C GLY A 701 -22.21 -23.33 20.84
N ASN A 702 -23.52 -23.29 21.06
CA ASN A 702 -24.23 -22.13 21.58
C ASN A 702 -23.85 -21.89 23.06
N PRO A 703 -23.28 -20.74 23.43
CA PRO A 703 -22.76 -20.52 24.78
C PRO A 703 -23.87 -20.50 25.84
N GLY A 704 -25.12 -20.19 25.48
CA GLY A 704 -26.28 -20.32 26.37
C GLY A 704 -26.72 -21.77 26.63
N GLN A 705 -26.21 -22.73 25.85
CA GLN A 705 -26.43 -24.18 26.03
C GLN A 705 -25.20 -24.90 26.60
N THR A 706 -23.99 -24.47 26.22
CA THR A 706 -22.73 -25.17 26.57
C THR A 706 -21.94 -24.49 27.68
N LEU A 707 -22.26 -23.24 28.03
CA LEU A 707 -21.46 -22.38 28.93
C LEU A 707 -20.00 -22.20 28.47
N THR A 708 -19.75 -22.25 27.15
CA THR A 708 -18.41 -22.06 26.57
C THR A 708 -18.38 -20.93 25.53
N LEU A 709 -17.63 -19.88 25.82
CA LEU A 709 -17.30 -18.85 24.83
C LEU A 709 -16.35 -19.40 23.76
N PHE A 710 -15.41 -20.26 24.11
CA PHE A 710 -14.41 -20.83 23.20
C PHE A 710 -14.32 -22.36 23.32
N SER A 711 -14.23 -23.02 22.16
CA SER A 711 -14.21 -24.48 22.00
C SER A 711 -12.79 -25.04 21.83
N GLU A 712 -12.58 -26.32 22.18
CA GLU A 712 -11.31 -27.03 22.00
C GLU A 712 -10.84 -27.17 20.52
N LYS A 713 -11.64 -26.72 19.56
CA LYS A 713 -11.29 -26.72 18.13
C LYS A 713 -10.57 -25.44 17.69
N HIS A 714 -10.35 -24.48 18.59
CA HIS A 714 -9.56 -23.28 18.31
C HIS A 714 -8.09 -23.63 17.98
N PRO A 715 -7.42 -22.95 17.02
CA PRO A 715 -6.04 -23.28 16.62
C PRO A 715 -5.02 -23.34 17.76
N TYR A 716 -5.15 -22.52 18.82
CA TYR A 716 -4.27 -22.62 20.00
C TYR A 716 -4.35 -24.00 20.68
N VAL A 717 -5.55 -24.57 20.78
CA VAL A 717 -5.79 -25.90 21.36
C VAL A 717 -5.44 -27.00 20.36
N THR A 718 -5.84 -26.88 19.08
CA THR A 718 -5.62 -27.95 18.10
C THR A 718 -4.14 -28.16 17.79
N ASN A 719 -3.37 -27.08 17.70
CA ASN A 719 -1.92 -27.11 17.50
C ASN A 719 -1.13 -27.39 18.81
N THR A 720 -1.83 -27.58 19.94
CA THR A 720 -1.23 -28.18 21.14
C THR A 720 -1.31 -29.70 21.07
N LYS A 721 -0.18 -30.39 21.29
CA LYS A 721 -0.11 -31.87 21.26
C LYS A 721 -1.10 -32.45 22.26
N LYS A 722 -1.88 -33.46 21.85
CA LYS A 722 -2.97 -34.01 22.67
C LYS A 722 -2.56 -34.40 24.10
N LYS A 723 -1.35 -34.93 24.29
CA LYS A 723 -0.81 -35.33 25.60
C LYS A 723 -0.50 -34.17 26.56
N ASP A 724 -0.28 -32.96 26.04
CA ASP A 724 0.11 -31.80 26.85
C ASP A 724 -1.12 -31.00 27.32
N ARG A 725 -2.27 -31.18 26.65
CA ARG A 725 -3.53 -30.46 26.93
C ARG A 725 -4.03 -30.61 28.37
N PRO A 726 -4.06 -31.81 29.00
CA PRO A 726 -4.54 -31.93 30.37
C PRO A 726 -3.70 -31.16 31.39
N ALA A 727 -2.38 -31.07 31.17
CA ALA A 727 -1.48 -30.30 32.02
C ALA A 727 -1.75 -28.79 31.91
N ILE A 728 -1.95 -28.29 30.69
CA ILE A 728 -2.33 -26.88 30.42
C ILE A 728 -3.70 -26.55 31.02
N THR A 729 -4.69 -27.44 30.86
CA THR A 729 -6.02 -27.28 31.47
C THR A 729 -5.96 -27.31 33.00
N LYS A 730 -5.02 -28.04 33.61
CA LYS A 730 -4.78 -27.98 35.06
C LYS A 730 -4.13 -26.64 35.44
N GLN A 731 -3.05 -26.23 34.76
CA GLN A 731 -2.37 -24.96 35.00
C GLN A 731 -3.32 -23.76 34.89
N ALA A 732 -4.29 -23.80 33.96
CA ALA A 732 -5.34 -22.79 33.87
C ALA A 732 -6.12 -22.61 35.19
N LYS A 733 -6.50 -23.72 35.84
CA LYS A 733 -7.22 -23.71 37.12
C LYS A 733 -6.32 -23.33 38.29
N ASP A 734 -5.09 -23.85 38.30
CA ASP A 734 -4.10 -23.50 39.31
C ASP A 734 -3.80 -21.98 39.29
N LEU A 735 -3.70 -21.36 38.10
CA LEU A 735 -3.57 -19.91 37.91
C LEU A 735 -4.83 -19.14 38.30
N GLN A 736 -6.02 -19.61 37.90
CA GLN A 736 -7.31 -18.99 38.23
C GLN A 736 -7.57 -18.94 39.75
N ASN A 737 -7.28 -20.04 40.46
CA ASN A 737 -7.36 -20.10 41.91
C ASN A 737 -6.41 -19.10 42.59
N ASN A 738 -5.17 -18.98 42.10
CA ASN A 738 -4.16 -18.06 42.63
C ASN A 738 -4.41 -16.59 42.26
N ASN A 739 -5.30 -16.31 41.29
CA ASN A 739 -5.69 -14.95 40.89
C ASN A 739 -6.90 -14.42 41.67
N ASN A 740 -7.57 -15.31 42.42
CA ASN A 740 -8.72 -15.01 43.27
C ASN A 740 -8.36 -15.02 44.77
N GLN A 741 -7.06 -14.88 45.09
CA GLN A 741 -6.48 -14.76 46.44
C GLN A 741 -5.71 -13.43 46.56
#